data_AF-A0A1H6TJC5-F1
#
_entry.id   AF-A0A1H6TJC5-F1
#
_cell.length_a   1.000
_cell.length_b   1.000
_cell.length_c   1.000
_cell.angle_alpha   90.00
_cell.angle_beta   90.00
_cell.angle_gamma   90.00
#
_symmetry.space_group_name_H-M   'P 1'
#
loop_
_entity.id
_entity.type
_entity.pdbx_description
1 polymer ?
#
loop_
_entity_poly.entity_id
_entity_poly.type
_entity_poly.pdbx_seq_one_letter_code
_entity_poly.pdbx_strand_id
1 'polypeptide(L)'
;MSNLEQKSLEDIYREAVRLHQAGELDEAGELYRHILDEDPNNGFAMHLLGVIALDQDMYDAAEIVIQDAIDLQPDLAEAYANLGRVQFELGKYPEAIENLEKAIGFKPELTHVFSWIGRAYNQEDESHKALVAFRHALKNGDDSALVWDGMAQALRNFVRLKFADDARVFDDALAKDLIQVTRLQLLDAHELVPTIARWVNQQADIQHWQSLLAQGDEAGLKQHLLTCQTLIHPLFRYLLEQQINKDSKIESLLLSTRALLLDLWQQDFAEDMQALLSALAQQMYLNEYIYPVSAHEEQVLAELRQAIAKGYIARQLPGHGALLLLAAYEPLHMHTWARDADLLKQLLLNPAMQPVLEQQILEPVNEIALWAQAENAPENASLDEYPKLAPSPRWQKQAFIKTLGLAQTLAKAFPHYEQPEELVPQTGTQGLALVVGCGTGQLAYQWAQRCPELAINAFDADLRALAYGINRKNQSQLDNLHFGCAPIEAMQTSEHTFQLIDASGGCLLNSLQLSANPARDLGILKQLLAQDGLLKLRLASEAGLAALRSGYQALNDAGSLEQIDLRQFRMQLLTSSVKEQQRISTLPEFFSYSGFKKLLQEPMTGLNLRDLQSILSELGLEFLGFEFPHYVAIFEDYQAWISSGFAGVVDEDPHGVNLNQWRRFEEKHPHLFTSGYEFWVRPIQVND
;
A
#
# COMPACT_ATOMS: atom_id res chain seq x y z
N MET A 1 -43.13 -49.61 -2.33
CA MET A 1 -44.45 -48.99 -2.10
C MET A 1 -44.30 -48.23 -0.79
N SER A 2 -43.92 -46.96 -0.95
CA SER A 2 -43.06 -46.20 -0.04
C SER A 2 -43.87 -45.40 0.97
N ASN A 3 -43.20 -45.01 2.05
CA ASN A 3 -43.67 -44.13 3.14
C ASN A 3 -44.16 -42.73 2.68
N LEU A 4 -44.19 -42.46 1.37
CA LEU A 4 -44.61 -41.21 0.73
C LEU A 4 -46.12 -41.18 0.47
N GLU A 5 -46.76 -42.32 0.17
CA GLU A 5 -48.22 -42.40 -0.12
C GLU A 5 -49.12 -42.03 1.08
N GLN A 6 -48.55 -41.86 2.29
CA GLN A 6 -49.28 -41.48 3.51
C GLN A 6 -49.00 -40.05 3.99
N LYS A 7 -48.03 -39.33 3.41
CA LYS A 7 -47.72 -37.95 3.78
C LYS A 7 -48.50 -36.99 2.90
N SER A 8 -49.00 -35.89 3.48
CA SER A 8 -49.63 -34.85 2.67
C SER A 8 -48.58 -34.17 1.78
N LEU A 9 -49.00 -33.57 0.65
CA LEU A 9 -48.09 -32.83 -0.24
C LEU A 9 -47.32 -31.73 0.54
N GLU A 10 -47.95 -31.14 1.55
CA GLU A 10 -47.36 -30.14 2.43
C GLU A 10 -46.27 -30.72 3.35
N ASP A 11 -46.44 -31.95 3.83
CA ASP A 11 -45.40 -32.67 4.59
C ASP A 11 -44.21 -33.05 3.71
N ILE A 12 -44.47 -33.44 2.46
CA ILE A 12 -43.42 -33.73 1.47
C ILE A 12 -42.66 -32.45 1.15
N TYR A 13 -43.35 -31.33 0.94
CA TYR A 13 -42.73 -30.02 0.68
C TYR A 13 -41.84 -29.57 1.85
N ARG A 14 -42.34 -29.68 3.10
CA ARG A 14 -41.54 -29.34 4.30
C ARG A 14 -40.29 -30.20 4.43
N GLU A 15 -40.39 -31.49 4.10
CA GLU A 15 -39.24 -32.38 4.11
C GLU A 15 -38.25 -32.06 2.99
N ALA A 16 -38.72 -31.75 1.79
CA ALA A 16 -37.88 -31.33 0.66
C ALA A 16 -37.06 -30.08 1.00
N VAL A 17 -37.72 -29.06 1.59
CA VAL A 17 -37.05 -27.84 2.04
C VAL A 17 -36.03 -28.14 3.14
N ARG A 18 -36.35 -29.03 4.09
CA ARG A 18 -35.44 -29.43 5.17
C ARG A 18 -34.18 -30.12 4.61
N LEU A 19 -34.35 -31.04 3.65
CA LEU A 19 -33.25 -31.75 2.99
C LEU A 19 -32.39 -30.80 2.17
N HIS A 20 -33.02 -29.89 1.42
CA HIS A 20 -32.30 -28.84 0.67
C HIS A 20 -31.45 -27.98 1.60
N GLN A 21 -32.02 -27.49 2.71
CA GLN A 21 -31.27 -26.73 3.73
C GLN A 21 -30.15 -27.54 4.39
N ALA A 22 -30.23 -28.86 4.40
CA ALA A 22 -29.19 -29.75 4.90
C ALA A 22 -28.10 -30.08 3.85
N GLY A 23 -28.26 -29.64 2.60
CA GLY A 23 -27.35 -29.95 1.50
C GLY A 23 -27.59 -31.33 0.86
N GLU A 24 -28.65 -32.04 1.24
CA GLU A 24 -29.09 -33.30 0.64
C GLU A 24 -29.88 -33.01 -0.65
N LEU A 25 -29.15 -32.49 -1.66
CA LEU A 25 -29.73 -31.92 -2.88
C LEU A 25 -30.43 -32.97 -3.76
N ASP A 26 -29.88 -34.19 -3.83
CA ASP A 26 -30.44 -35.26 -4.64
C ASP A 26 -31.78 -35.75 -4.07
N GLU A 27 -31.84 -36.01 -2.75
CA GLU A 27 -33.09 -36.39 -2.09
C GLU A 27 -34.13 -35.26 -2.12
N ALA A 28 -33.71 -34.00 -1.90
CA ALA A 28 -34.61 -32.86 -2.03
C ALA A 28 -35.18 -32.73 -3.45
N GLY A 29 -34.34 -32.91 -4.47
CA GLY A 29 -34.74 -32.87 -5.87
C GLY A 29 -35.73 -33.97 -6.24
N GLU A 30 -35.60 -35.17 -5.66
CA GLU A 30 -36.60 -36.23 -5.83
C GLU A 30 -37.96 -35.84 -5.25
N LEU A 31 -37.98 -35.23 -4.06
CA LEU A 31 -39.23 -34.79 -3.43
C LEU A 31 -39.89 -33.63 -4.20
N TYR A 32 -39.13 -32.66 -4.70
CA TYR A 32 -39.71 -31.59 -5.53
C TYR A 32 -40.26 -32.12 -6.87
N ARG A 33 -39.58 -33.10 -7.50
CA ARG A 33 -40.11 -33.78 -8.70
C ARG A 33 -41.41 -34.52 -8.41
N HIS A 34 -41.48 -35.22 -7.27
CA HIS A 34 -42.73 -35.86 -6.83
C HIS A 34 -43.86 -34.85 -6.62
N ILE A 35 -43.56 -33.65 -6.11
CA ILE A 35 -44.56 -32.58 -5.98
C ILE A 35 -45.07 -32.13 -7.35
N LEU A 36 -44.19 -32.01 -8.34
CA LEU A 36 -44.56 -31.65 -9.71
C LEU A 36 -45.28 -32.76 -10.47
N ASP A 37 -45.04 -34.04 -10.15
CA ASP A 37 -45.81 -35.15 -10.72
C ASP A 37 -47.30 -35.08 -10.30
N GLU A 38 -47.57 -34.64 -9.07
CA GLU A 38 -48.92 -34.47 -8.53
C GLU A 38 -49.55 -33.11 -8.86
N ASP A 39 -48.73 -32.04 -8.93
CA ASP A 39 -49.12 -30.68 -9.28
C ASP A 39 -48.13 -30.05 -10.28
N PRO A 40 -48.31 -30.29 -11.60
CA PRO A 40 -47.39 -29.81 -12.63
C PRO A 40 -47.29 -28.29 -12.74
N ASN A 41 -48.23 -27.54 -12.16
CA ASN A 41 -48.26 -26.08 -12.19
C ASN A 41 -47.69 -25.45 -10.89
N ASN A 42 -47.01 -26.24 -10.06
CA ASN A 42 -46.43 -25.76 -8.81
C ASN A 42 -45.15 -24.93 -9.06
N GLY A 43 -45.32 -23.61 -9.28
CA GLY A 43 -44.21 -22.68 -9.52
C GLY A 43 -43.14 -22.70 -8.42
N PHE A 44 -43.52 -22.88 -7.15
CA PHE A 44 -42.58 -22.98 -6.03
C PHE A 44 -41.68 -24.23 -6.10
N ALA A 45 -42.25 -25.41 -6.32
CA ALA A 45 -41.46 -26.64 -6.42
C ALA A 45 -40.53 -26.61 -7.65
N MET A 46 -41.00 -26.03 -8.77
CA MET A 46 -40.19 -25.88 -9.96
C MET A 46 -39.05 -24.86 -9.77
N HIS A 47 -39.33 -23.74 -9.10
CA HIS A 47 -38.30 -22.78 -8.68
C HIS A 47 -37.21 -23.47 -7.84
N LEU A 48 -37.59 -24.26 -6.83
CA LEU A 48 -36.64 -24.93 -5.95
C LEU A 48 -35.80 -26.00 -6.67
N LEU A 49 -36.35 -26.67 -7.70
CA LEU A 49 -35.54 -27.51 -8.60
C LEU A 49 -34.52 -26.69 -9.40
N GLY A 50 -34.91 -25.51 -9.87
CA GLY A 50 -34.00 -24.56 -10.50
C GLY A 50 -32.89 -24.08 -9.55
N VAL A 51 -33.21 -23.87 -8.27
CA VAL A 51 -32.21 -23.55 -7.24
C VAL A 51 -31.25 -24.70 -7.00
N ILE A 52 -31.72 -25.95 -6.95
CA ILE A 52 -30.83 -27.12 -6.87
C ILE A 52 -29.89 -27.18 -8.07
N ALA A 53 -30.39 -26.92 -9.29
CA ALA A 53 -29.54 -26.86 -10.48
C ALA A 53 -28.48 -25.75 -10.39
N LEU A 54 -28.84 -24.59 -9.84
CA LEU A 54 -27.90 -23.49 -9.55
C LEU A 54 -26.85 -23.90 -8.50
N ASP A 55 -27.24 -24.57 -7.42
CA ASP A 55 -26.33 -25.03 -6.36
C ASP A 55 -25.39 -26.16 -6.84
N GLN A 56 -25.73 -26.82 -7.95
CA GLN A 56 -24.92 -27.82 -8.65
C GLN A 56 -24.13 -27.24 -9.84
N ASP A 57 -24.04 -25.91 -9.95
CA ASP A 57 -23.35 -25.17 -11.03
C ASP A 57 -23.88 -25.46 -12.45
N MET A 58 -25.11 -25.98 -12.58
CA MET A 58 -25.77 -26.25 -13.87
C MET A 58 -26.57 -25.02 -14.35
N TYR A 59 -25.87 -23.93 -14.63
CA TYR A 59 -26.49 -22.62 -14.83
C TYR A 59 -27.46 -22.55 -16.02
N ASP A 60 -27.15 -23.17 -17.17
CA ASP A 60 -28.05 -23.19 -18.33
C ASP A 60 -29.38 -23.89 -18.02
N ALA A 61 -29.32 -25.00 -17.28
CA ALA A 61 -30.52 -25.74 -16.88
C ALA A 61 -31.32 -24.96 -15.83
N ALA A 62 -30.62 -24.34 -14.86
CA ALA A 62 -31.24 -23.50 -13.85
C ALA A 62 -31.99 -22.32 -14.48
N GLU A 63 -31.42 -21.66 -15.50
CA GLU A 63 -32.05 -20.54 -16.19
C GLU A 63 -33.41 -20.94 -16.79
N ILE A 64 -33.45 -22.06 -17.49
CA ILE A 64 -34.69 -22.59 -18.11
C ILE A 64 -35.72 -22.93 -17.03
N VAL A 65 -35.33 -23.72 -16.03
CA VAL A 65 -36.27 -24.22 -15.01
C VAL A 65 -36.83 -23.08 -14.15
N ILE A 66 -36.01 -22.08 -13.81
CA ILE A 66 -36.47 -20.91 -13.05
C ILE A 66 -37.35 -20.01 -13.93
N GLN A 67 -37.05 -19.85 -15.21
CA GLN A 67 -37.90 -19.09 -16.13
C GLN A 67 -39.28 -19.73 -16.27
N ASP A 68 -39.34 -21.06 -16.43
CA ASP A 68 -40.61 -21.78 -16.47
C ASP A 68 -41.39 -21.58 -15.15
N ALA A 69 -40.69 -21.51 -14.01
CA ALA A 69 -41.32 -21.28 -12.70
C ALA A 69 -41.94 -19.88 -12.59
N ILE A 70 -41.28 -18.86 -13.16
CA ILE A 70 -41.80 -17.49 -13.28
C ILE A 70 -43.01 -17.45 -14.21
N ASP A 71 -43.00 -18.20 -15.31
CA ASP A 71 -44.13 -18.24 -16.25
C ASP A 71 -45.39 -18.87 -15.61
N LEU A 72 -45.20 -19.84 -14.70
CA LEU A 72 -46.28 -20.40 -13.87
C LEU A 72 -46.72 -19.45 -12.76
N GLN A 73 -45.78 -18.75 -12.12
CA GLN A 73 -46.03 -17.86 -11.01
C GLN A 73 -45.29 -16.51 -11.14
N PRO A 74 -45.90 -15.52 -11.83
CA PRO A 74 -45.24 -14.26 -12.17
C PRO A 74 -44.97 -13.29 -11.00
N ASP A 75 -45.45 -13.59 -9.78
CA ASP A 75 -45.23 -12.77 -8.58
C ASP A 75 -44.20 -13.39 -7.60
N LEU A 76 -43.56 -14.49 -8.00
CA LEU A 76 -42.57 -15.19 -7.20
C LEU A 76 -41.22 -14.43 -7.20
N ALA A 77 -41.09 -13.45 -6.30
CA ALA A 77 -39.91 -12.60 -6.18
C ALA A 77 -38.59 -13.39 -6.02
N GLU A 78 -38.60 -14.49 -5.25
CA GLU A 78 -37.44 -15.36 -5.06
C GLU A 78 -36.99 -16.05 -6.35
N ALA A 79 -37.90 -16.29 -7.30
CA ALA A 79 -37.57 -16.84 -8.61
C ALA A 79 -36.87 -15.80 -9.48
N TYR A 80 -37.34 -14.55 -9.49
CA TYR A 80 -36.64 -13.46 -10.15
C TYR A 80 -35.24 -13.22 -9.56
N ALA A 81 -35.09 -13.29 -8.24
CA ALA A 81 -33.79 -13.14 -7.57
C ALA A 81 -32.80 -14.24 -8.00
N ASN A 82 -33.25 -15.49 -8.00
CA ASN A 82 -32.41 -16.62 -8.38
C ASN A 82 -32.15 -16.69 -9.90
N LEU A 83 -33.10 -16.28 -10.74
CA LEU A 83 -32.86 -16.12 -12.17
C LEU A 83 -31.78 -15.07 -12.42
N GLY A 84 -31.85 -13.94 -11.73
CA GLY A 84 -30.82 -12.91 -11.80
C GLY A 84 -29.44 -13.41 -11.35
N ARG A 85 -29.38 -14.22 -10.29
CA ARG A 85 -28.13 -14.87 -9.85
C ARG A 85 -27.60 -15.84 -10.92
N VAL A 86 -28.44 -16.69 -11.51
CA VAL A 86 -28.05 -17.59 -12.61
C VAL A 86 -27.50 -16.81 -13.80
N GLN A 87 -28.20 -15.75 -14.22
CA GLN A 87 -27.79 -14.91 -15.33
C GLN A 87 -26.48 -14.18 -15.07
N PHE A 88 -26.21 -13.80 -13.82
CA PHE A 88 -24.92 -13.26 -13.41
C PHE A 88 -23.79 -14.30 -13.63
N GLU A 89 -23.97 -15.54 -13.19
CA GLU A 89 -22.95 -16.60 -13.38
C GLU A 89 -22.76 -16.97 -14.86
N LEU A 90 -23.80 -16.79 -15.69
CA LEU A 90 -23.72 -16.92 -17.15
C LEU A 90 -23.09 -15.71 -17.87
N GLY A 91 -22.74 -14.65 -17.14
CA GLY A 91 -22.19 -13.40 -17.72
C GLY A 91 -23.24 -12.52 -18.42
N LYS A 92 -24.53 -12.77 -18.22
CA LYS A 92 -25.67 -12.00 -18.77
C LYS A 92 -26.08 -10.89 -17.79
N TYR A 93 -25.17 -9.95 -17.56
CA TYR A 93 -25.32 -8.96 -16.48
C TYR A 93 -26.50 -7.99 -16.66
N PRO A 94 -26.81 -7.48 -17.88
CA PRO A 94 -27.98 -6.61 -18.08
C PRO A 94 -29.30 -7.32 -17.73
N GLU A 95 -29.47 -8.56 -18.17
CA GLU A 95 -30.64 -9.40 -17.88
C GLU A 95 -30.73 -9.73 -16.39
N ALA A 96 -29.57 -10.02 -15.76
CA ALA A 96 -29.48 -10.24 -14.33
C ALA A 96 -30.00 -9.02 -13.57
N ILE A 97 -29.55 -7.80 -13.91
CA ILE A 97 -29.99 -6.56 -13.28
C ILE A 97 -31.50 -6.39 -13.41
N GLU A 98 -32.07 -6.60 -14.61
CA GLU A 98 -33.51 -6.47 -14.83
C GLU A 98 -34.33 -7.41 -13.93
N ASN A 99 -33.93 -8.68 -13.83
CA ASN A 99 -34.63 -9.66 -13.00
C ASN A 99 -34.42 -9.41 -11.50
N LEU A 100 -33.23 -9.01 -11.08
CA LEU A 100 -32.98 -8.62 -9.69
C LEU A 100 -33.78 -7.38 -9.29
N GLU A 101 -33.93 -6.39 -10.19
CA GLU A 101 -34.77 -5.20 -9.98
C GLU A 101 -36.27 -5.56 -9.89
N LYS A 102 -36.75 -6.53 -10.69
CA LYS A 102 -38.10 -7.09 -10.55
C LYS A 102 -38.29 -7.76 -9.18
N ALA A 103 -37.31 -8.55 -8.73
CA ALA A 103 -37.38 -9.23 -7.44
C ALA A 103 -37.58 -8.24 -6.28
N ILE A 104 -36.79 -7.16 -6.21
CA ILE A 104 -36.97 -6.12 -5.18
C ILE A 104 -38.24 -5.28 -5.39
N GLY A 105 -38.74 -5.18 -6.63
CA GLY A 105 -40.02 -4.56 -6.93
C GLY A 105 -41.21 -5.34 -6.32
N PHE A 106 -41.13 -6.67 -6.30
CA PHE A 106 -42.12 -7.54 -5.66
C PHE A 106 -41.91 -7.65 -4.14
N LYS A 107 -40.67 -7.86 -3.69
CA LYS A 107 -40.30 -8.00 -2.27
C LYS A 107 -39.07 -7.15 -1.93
N PRO A 108 -39.26 -5.90 -1.48
CA PRO A 108 -38.17 -4.99 -1.09
C PRO A 108 -37.29 -5.51 0.06
N GLU A 109 -37.79 -6.46 0.85
CA GLU A 109 -37.10 -7.09 1.98
C GLU A 109 -36.05 -8.13 1.57
N LEU A 110 -35.91 -8.47 0.28
CA LEU A 110 -34.87 -9.39 -0.20
C LEU A 110 -33.50 -8.69 -0.23
N THR A 111 -32.93 -8.45 0.95
CA THR A 111 -31.71 -7.62 1.14
C THR A 111 -30.50 -8.13 0.36
N HIS A 112 -30.32 -9.45 0.27
CA HIS A 112 -29.24 -10.10 -0.47
C HIS A 112 -29.26 -9.82 -1.98
N VAL A 113 -30.41 -9.40 -2.53
CA VAL A 113 -30.56 -9.07 -3.96
C VAL A 113 -29.75 -7.82 -4.31
N PHE A 114 -29.64 -6.85 -3.40
CA PHE A 114 -28.82 -5.65 -3.61
C PHE A 114 -27.33 -6.00 -3.81
N SER A 115 -26.84 -7.04 -3.14
CA SER A 115 -25.47 -7.54 -3.27
C SER A 115 -25.20 -8.09 -4.67
N TRP A 116 -26.17 -8.81 -5.24
CA TRP A 116 -26.11 -9.30 -6.62
C TRP A 116 -26.24 -8.18 -7.65
N ILE A 117 -27.12 -7.20 -7.43
CA ILE A 117 -27.23 -6.00 -8.29
C ILE A 117 -25.90 -5.26 -8.31
N GLY A 118 -25.27 -5.06 -7.15
CA GLY A 118 -23.97 -4.42 -7.04
C GLY A 118 -22.88 -5.15 -7.82
N ARG A 119 -22.83 -6.49 -7.71
CA ARG A 119 -21.87 -7.32 -8.46
C ARG A 119 -22.11 -7.23 -9.97
N ALA A 120 -23.36 -7.28 -10.42
CA ALA A 120 -23.68 -7.16 -11.84
C ALA A 120 -23.25 -5.80 -12.40
N TYR A 121 -23.53 -4.70 -11.68
CA TYR A 121 -23.05 -3.37 -12.09
C TYR A 121 -21.53 -3.24 -12.11
N ASN A 122 -20.79 -3.96 -11.25
CA ASN A 122 -19.33 -3.98 -11.33
C ASN A 122 -18.81 -4.60 -12.62
N GLN A 123 -19.47 -5.64 -13.14
CA GLN A 123 -19.06 -6.30 -14.38
C GLN A 123 -19.37 -5.44 -15.61
N GLU A 124 -20.39 -4.58 -15.52
CA GLU A 124 -20.74 -3.58 -16.53
C GLU A 124 -19.93 -2.27 -16.39
N ASP A 125 -18.90 -2.22 -15.53
CA ASP A 125 -18.10 -1.03 -15.21
C ASP A 125 -18.92 0.20 -14.72
N GLU A 126 -20.15 -0.03 -14.23
CA GLU A 126 -21.05 0.99 -13.72
C GLU A 126 -20.84 1.23 -12.21
N SER A 127 -19.61 1.57 -11.84
CA SER A 127 -19.14 1.57 -10.44
C SER A 127 -19.99 2.43 -9.50
N HIS A 128 -20.56 3.56 -9.96
CA HIS A 128 -21.42 4.39 -9.12
C HIS A 128 -22.72 3.66 -8.74
N LYS A 129 -23.37 2.97 -9.69
CA LYS A 129 -24.59 2.20 -9.42
C LYS A 129 -24.28 1.01 -8.51
N ALA A 130 -23.13 0.36 -8.71
CA ALA A 130 -22.65 -0.69 -7.83
C ALA A 130 -22.51 -0.22 -6.37
N LEU A 131 -21.87 0.94 -6.13
CA LEU A 131 -21.73 1.51 -4.79
C LEU A 131 -23.09 1.80 -4.12
N VAL A 132 -24.06 2.34 -4.88
CA VAL A 132 -25.42 2.57 -4.37
C VAL A 132 -26.07 1.25 -3.94
N ALA A 133 -25.94 0.19 -4.74
CA ALA A 133 -26.49 -1.12 -4.43
C ALA A 133 -25.83 -1.74 -3.18
N PHE A 134 -24.49 -1.72 -3.08
CA PHE A 134 -23.79 -2.24 -1.90
C PHE A 134 -24.12 -1.45 -0.62
N ARG A 135 -24.25 -0.13 -0.69
CA ARG A 135 -24.74 0.68 0.45
C ARG A 135 -26.14 0.26 0.89
N HIS A 136 -27.02 -0.05 -0.06
CA HIS A 136 -28.35 -0.58 0.24
C HIS A 136 -28.27 -1.95 0.92
N ALA A 137 -27.40 -2.85 0.47
CA ALA A 137 -27.16 -4.13 1.12
C ALA A 137 -26.73 -3.95 2.59
N LEU A 138 -25.68 -3.15 2.83
CA LEU A 138 -25.15 -2.84 4.16
C LEU A 138 -26.20 -2.20 5.08
N LYS A 139 -26.96 -1.23 4.58
CA LYS A 139 -28.02 -0.56 5.35
C LYS A 139 -29.10 -1.53 5.83
N ASN A 140 -29.34 -2.61 5.08
CA ASN A 140 -30.31 -3.63 5.42
C ASN A 140 -29.69 -4.85 6.13
N GLY A 141 -28.44 -4.74 6.60
CA GLY A 141 -27.80 -5.73 7.47
C GLY A 141 -27.03 -6.84 6.73
N ASP A 142 -26.86 -6.76 5.41
CA ASP A 142 -25.95 -7.65 4.69
C ASP A 142 -24.52 -7.10 4.78
N ASP A 143 -23.81 -7.52 5.83
CA ASP A 143 -22.42 -7.20 6.13
C ASP A 143 -21.45 -8.32 5.65
N SER A 144 -21.85 -9.09 4.63
CA SER A 144 -21.08 -10.22 4.14
C SER A 144 -19.78 -9.80 3.45
N ALA A 145 -18.79 -10.70 3.43
CA ALA A 145 -17.54 -10.49 2.68
C ALA A 145 -17.80 -10.16 1.21
N LEU A 146 -18.83 -10.77 0.61
CA LEU A 146 -19.24 -10.54 -0.78
C LEU A 146 -19.64 -9.08 -1.04
N VAL A 147 -20.34 -8.43 -0.11
CA VAL A 147 -20.71 -7.02 -0.21
C VAL A 147 -19.48 -6.13 -0.12
N TRP A 148 -18.61 -6.38 0.86
CA TRP A 148 -17.42 -5.56 1.04
C TRP A 148 -16.39 -5.73 -0.08
N ASP A 149 -16.19 -6.95 -0.58
CA ASP A 149 -15.32 -7.23 -1.72
C ASP A 149 -15.85 -6.55 -3.00
N GLY A 150 -17.16 -6.67 -3.24
CA GLY A 150 -17.82 -5.99 -4.35
C GLY A 150 -17.71 -4.47 -4.24
N MET A 151 -17.88 -3.93 -3.04
CA MET A 151 -17.73 -2.50 -2.77
C MET A 151 -16.29 -2.02 -2.97
N ALA A 152 -15.30 -2.79 -2.52
CA ALA A 152 -13.88 -2.48 -2.75
C ALA A 152 -13.53 -2.50 -4.24
N GLN A 153 -14.06 -3.47 -5.01
CA GLN A 153 -13.92 -3.51 -6.46
C GLN A 153 -14.57 -2.29 -7.13
N ALA A 154 -15.80 -1.95 -6.73
CA ALA A 154 -16.52 -0.78 -7.24
C ALA A 154 -15.72 0.51 -6.97
N LEU A 155 -15.21 0.69 -5.76
CA LEU A 155 -14.38 1.83 -5.39
C LEU A 155 -13.08 1.89 -6.19
N ARG A 156 -12.40 0.75 -6.38
CA ARG A 156 -11.17 0.68 -7.21
C ARG A 156 -11.45 1.12 -8.64
N ASN A 157 -12.51 0.60 -9.26
CA ASN A 157 -12.89 0.95 -10.63
C ASN A 157 -13.33 2.41 -10.72
N PHE A 158 -14.12 2.89 -9.76
CA PHE A 158 -14.56 4.28 -9.69
C PHE A 158 -13.40 5.27 -9.63
N VAL A 159 -12.42 5.00 -8.74
CA VAL A 159 -11.19 5.79 -8.57
C VAL A 159 -10.33 5.75 -9.84
N ARG A 160 -10.26 4.61 -10.52
CA ARG A 160 -9.45 4.45 -11.74
C ARG A 160 -10.06 5.11 -12.97
N LEU A 161 -11.37 4.95 -13.20
CA LEU A 161 -12.03 5.27 -14.47
C LEU A 161 -12.60 6.69 -14.55
N LYS A 162 -13.19 7.24 -13.47
CA LYS A 162 -13.97 8.49 -13.53
C LYS A 162 -13.28 9.72 -12.94
N PHE A 163 -12.07 9.56 -12.39
CA PHE A 163 -11.36 10.68 -11.76
C PHE A 163 -10.64 11.63 -12.73
N ALA A 164 -10.71 11.35 -14.02
CA ALA A 164 -10.23 12.28 -15.05
C ALA A 164 -11.20 13.45 -15.26
N ASP A 165 -12.50 13.28 -14.97
CA ASP A 165 -13.54 14.14 -15.55
C ASP A 165 -14.31 15.04 -14.56
N ASP A 166 -14.46 14.69 -13.26
CA ASP A 166 -15.13 15.59 -12.29
C ASP A 166 -14.81 15.26 -10.80
N ALA A 167 -14.21 16.20 -10.05
CA ALA A 167 -13.97 16.03 -8.61
C ALA A 167 -15.20 16.28 -7.71
N ARG A 168 -16.33 16.74 -8.27
CA ARG A 168 -17.58 16.92 -7.51
C ARG A 168 -18.29 15.61 -7.17
N VAL A 169 -17.79 14.47 -7.65
CA VAL A 169 -18.38 13.15 -7.43
C VAL A 169 -17.98 12.56 -6.07
N PHE A 170 -17.09 13.21 -5.33
CA PHE A 170 -16.73 12.81 -3.97
C PHE A 170 -17.67 13.46 -2.94
N ASP A 171 -18.64 12.70 -2.46
CA ASP A 171 -19.49 13.09 -1.33
C ASP A 171 -19.02 12.44 -0.01
N ASP A 172 -19.61 12.87 1.11
CA ASP A 172 -19.31 12.34 2.44
C ASP A 172 -19.59 10.83 2.54
N ALA A 173 -20.51 10.30 1.73
CA ALA A 173 -20.81 8.87 1.71
C ALA A 173 -19.64 8.08 1.09
N LEU A 174 -19.14 8.52 -0.06
CA LEU A 174 -17.97 7.93 -0.71
C LEU A 174 -16.72 8.04 0.16
N ALA A 175 -16.57 9.15 0.88
CA ALA A 175 -15.50 9.32 1.85
C ALA A 175 -15.52 8.24 2.95
N LYS A 176 -16.69 8.01 3.54
CA LYS A 176 -16.88 6.98 4.57
C LYS A 176 -16.62 5.58 4.02
N ASP A 177 -17.13 5.30 2.83
CA ASP A 177 -16.95 4.02 2.16
C ASP A 177 -15.47 3.69 1.95
N LEU A 178 -14.70 4.64 1.41
CA LEU A 178 -13.26 4.47 1.17
C LEU A 178 -12.48 4.26 2.45
N ILE A 179 -12.78 5.05 3.50
CA ILE A 179 -12.17 4.87 4.82
C ILE A 179 -12.52 3.49 5.39
N GLN A 180 -13.72 2.98 5.13
CA GLN A 180 -14.17 1.70 5.66
C GLN A 180 -13.53 0.51 4.94
N VAL A 181 -13.54 0.46 3.60
CA VAL A 181 -12.93 -0.67 2.86
C VAL A 181 -11.42 -0.77 3.08
N THR A 182 -10.76 0.36 3.33
CA THR A 182 -9.32 0.41 3.62
C THR A 182 -9.02 -0.05 5.04
N ARG A 183 -9.87 0.28 6.03
CA ARG A 183 -9.81 -0.29 7.38
C ARG A 183 -10.00 -1.81 7.37
N LEU A 184 -10.86 -2.31 6.49
CA LEU A 184 -11.06 -3.75 6.26
C LEU A 184 -9.94 -4.40 5.43
N GLN A 185 -8.93 -3.63 5.00
CA GLN A 185 -7.81 -4.09 4.18
C GLN A 185 -8.24 -4.72 2.83
N LEU A 186 -9.36 -4.27 2.26
CA LEU A 186 -9.86 -4.77 0.97
C LEU A 186 -9.40 -3.94 -0.22
N LEU A 187 -8.90 -2.73 0.05
CA LEU A 187 -8.36 -1.81 -0.93
C LEU A 187 -7.04 -1.22 -0.44
N ASP A 188 -6.03 -1.24 -1.31
CA ASP A 188 -4.74 -0.65 -1.00
C ASP A 188 -4.86 0.89 -0.95
N ALA A 189 -4.50 1.45 0.21
CA ALA A 189 -4.45 2.89 0.42
C ALA A 189 -3.51 3.62 -0.57
N HIS A 190 -2.46 2.96 -1.07
CA HIS A 190 -1.56 3.54 -2.08
C HIS A 190 -2.26 3.81 -3.42
N GLU A 191 -3.24 2.99 -3.81
CA GLU A 191 -4.04 3.21 -5.02
C GLU A 191 -4.91 4.46 -4.91
N LEU A 192 -5.28 4.86 -3.68
CA LEU A 192 -6.19 5.96 -3.41
C LEU A 192 -5.50 7.30 -3.19
N VAL A 193 -4.30 7.31 -2.61
CA VAL A 193 -3.61 8.53 -2.20
C VAL A 193 -3.46 9.56 -3.34
N PRO A 194 -3.01 9.21 -4.56
CA PRO A 194 -2.91 10.18 -5.66
C PRO A 194 -4.27 10.77 -6.05
N THR A 195 -5.30 9.95 -5.96
CA THR A 195 -6.68 10.32 -6.29
C THR A 195 -7.27 11.28 -5.26
N ILE A 196 -7.12 10.96 -3.96
CA ILE A 196 -7.54 11.85 -2.87
C ILE A 196 -6.77 13.16 -2.92
N ALA A 197 -5.45 13.12 -3.16
CA ALA A 197 -4.62 14.32 -3.29
C ALA A 197 -5.12 15.22 -4.43
N ARG A 198 -5.50 14.64 -5.57
CA ARG A 198 -6.09 15.39 -6.68
C ARG A 198 -7.42 16.03 -6.30
N TRP A 199 -8.30 15.33 -5.58
CA TRP A 199 -9.56 15.88 -5.09
C TRP A 199 -9.36 17.06 -4.13
N VAL A 200 -8.44 16.93 -3.16
CA VAL A 200 -8.07 18.02 -2.25
C VAL A 200 -7.65 19.25 -3.04
N ASN A 201 -6.76 19.06 -4.03
CA ASN A 201 -6.25 20.14 -4.88
C ASN A 201 -7.30 20.80 -5.79
N GLN A 202 -8.46 20.16 -6.00
CA GLN A 202 -9.56 20.71 -6.80
C GLN A 202 -10.64 21.42 -5.97
N GLN A 203 -10.58 21.34 -4.63
CA GLN A 203 -11.55 22.03 -3.78
C GLN A 203 -11.40 23.56 -3.87
N ALA A 204 -12.52 24.27 -3.93
CA ALA A 204 -12.55 25.71 -4.12
C ALA A 204 -11.88 26.46 -2.96
N ASP A 205 -12.04 25.97 -1.72
CA ASP A 205 -11.40 26.54 -0.54
C ASP A 205 -9.87 26.30 -0.55
N ILE A 206 -9.39 25.16 -1.05
CA ILE A 206 -7.95 24.90 -1.25
C ILE A 206 -7.36 25.73 -2.39
N GLN A 207 -8.09 25.92 -3.50
CA GLN A 207 -7.65 26.81 -4.58
C GLN A 207 -7.56 28.26 -4.10
N HIS A 208 -8.52 28.71 -3.28
CA HIS A 208 -8.46 30.02 -2.65
C HIS A 208 -7.25 30.14 -1.71
N TRP A 209 -6.99 29.11 -0.89
CA TRP A 209 -5.80 29.04 -0.03
C TRP A 209 -4.50 29.21 -0.81
N GLN A 210 -4.35 28.46 -1.91
CA GLN A 210 -3.18 28.55 -2.79
C GLN A 210 -3.01 29.95 -3.39
N SER A 211 -4.12 30.62 -3.72
CA SER A 211 -4.10 32.00 -4.21
C SER A 211 -3.61 32.98 -3.15
N LEU A 212 -4.09 32.85 -1.91
CA LEU A 212 -3.65 33.69 -0.78
C LEU A 212 -2.16 33.48 -0.48
N LEU A 213 -1.67 32.24 -0.48
CA LEU A 213 -0.24 31.93 -0.34
C LEU A 213 0.60 32.58 -1.44
N ALA A 214 0.17 32.49 -2.69
CA ALA A 214 0.88 33.09 -3.82
C ALA A 214 0.94 34.63 -3.74
N GLN A 215 -0.04 35.25 -3.08
CA GLN A 215 -0.10 36.70 -2.85
C GLN A 215 0.65 37.14 -1.58
N GLY A 216 1.05 36.21 -0.72
CA GLY A 216 1.60 36.51 0.61
C GLY A 216 0.58 37.12 1.57
N ASP A 217 -0.72 36.86 1.39
CA ASP A 217 -1.79 37.42 2.23
C ASP A 217 -1.98 36.59 3.52
N GLU A 218 -1.14 36.86 4.51
CA GLU A 218 -1.19 36.19 5.81
C GLU A 218 -2.52 36.43 6.56
N ALA A 219 -3.08 37.64 6.45
CA ALA A 219 -4.34 37.98 7.12
C ALA A 219 -5.52 37.21 6.51
N GLY A 220 -5.57 37.13 5.18
CA GLY A 220 -6.55 36.31 4.46
C GLY A 220 -6.43 34.83 4.83
N LEU A 221 -5.20 34.31 4.94
CA LEU A 221 -4.97 32.92 5.36
C LEU A 221 -5.48 32.65 6.79
N LYS A 222 -5.20 33.55 7.74
CA LYS A 222 -5.70 33.44 9.12
C LYS A 222 -7.23 33.43 9.17
N GLN A 223 -7.89 34.26 8.36
CA GLN A 223 -9.35 34.27 8.27
C GLN A 223 -9.89 32.98 7.64
N HIS A 224 -9.25 32.51 6.57
CA HIS A 224 -9.70 31.34 5.81
C HIS A 224 -9.47 30.01 6.53
N LEU A 225 -8.44 29.91 7.38
CA LEU A 225 -8.17 28.76 8.26
C LEU A 225 -9.41 28.31 9.03
N LEU A 226 -10.19 29.25 9.54
CA LEU A 226 -11.37 28.95 10.35
C LEU A 226 -12.58 28.48 9.53
N THR A 227 -12.56 28.67 8.22
CA THR A 227 -13.69 28.36 7.32
C THR A 227 -13.38 27.25 6.31
N CYS A 228 -12.12 26.80 6.22
CA CYS A 228 -11.71 25.78 5.26
C CYS A 228 -12.21 24.39 5.67
N GLN A 229 -13.26 23.92 5.00
CA GLN A 229 -13.90 22.63 5.28
C GLN A 229 -13.01 21.47 4.85
N THR A 230 -12.23 21.63 3.78
CA THR A 230 -11.35 20.57 3.28
C THR A 230 -10.28 20.17 4.30
N LEU A 231 -9.78 21.11 5.12
CA LEU A 231 -8.77 20.84 6.16
C LEU A 231 -9.28 19.92 7.27
N ILE A 232 -10.57 20.00 7.61
CA ILE A 232 -11.18 19.15 8.65
C ILE A 232 -11.91 17.94 8.06
N HIS A 233 -11.88 17.78 6.73
CA HIS A 233 -12.56 16.69 6.07
C HIS A 233 -11.89 15.33 6.37
N PRO A 234 -12.65 14.26 6.68
CA PRO A 234 -12.09 12.95 7.02
C PRO A 234 -11.14 12.36 5.96
N LEU A 235 -11.35 12.65 4.67
CA LEU A 235 -10.45 12.21 3.60
C LEU A 235 -9.10 12.90 3.62
N PHE A 236 -9.08 14.20 3.96
CA PHE A 236 -7.81 14.92 4.05
C PHE A 236 -7.01 14.35 5.21
N ARG A 237 -7.65 14.11 6.36
CA ARG A 237 -7.01 13.39 7.47
C ARG A 237 -6.55 12.00 7.04
N TYR A 238 -7.40 11.23 6.37
CA TYR A 238 -7.07 9.89 5.89
C TYR A 238 -5.82 9.91 5.01
N LEU A 239 -5.72 10.84 4.05
CA LEU A 239 -4.57 11.03 3.17
C LEU A 239 -3.26 11.19 3.96
N LEU A 240 -3.29 11.97 5.05
CA LEU A 240 -2.13 12.23 5.91
C LEU A 240 -1.78 11.04 6.82
N GLU A 241 -2.70 10.12 7.09
CA GLU A 241 -2.45 8.98 7.99
C GLU A 241 -1.90 7.73 7.30
N GLN A 242 -1.83 7.68 5.97
CA GLN A 242 -1.44 6.44 5.25
C GLN A 242 0.06 6.35 5.00
N GLN A 243 0.62 7.38 4.38
CA GLN A 243 2.01 7.39 3.90
C GLN A 243 2.53 8.82 3.80
N ILE A 244 3.85 8.99 3.66
CA ILE A 244 4.45 10.29 3.37
C ILE A 244 3.76 10.90 2.14
N ASN A 245 3.24 12.11 2.30
CA ASN A 245 2.60 12.81 1.19
C ASN A 245 3.66 13.29 0.18
N LYS A 246 3.45 12.99 -1.10
CA LYS A 246 4.36 13.29 -2.21
C LYS A 246 3.85 14.38 -3.15
N ASP A 247 2.79 15.10 -2.76
CA ASP A 247 2.18 16.18 -3.53
C ASP A 247 2.66 17.54 -3.00
N SER A 248 3.33 18.32 -3.84
CA SER A 248 3.94 19.59 -3.46
C SER A 248 2.93 20.67 -3.04
N LYS A 249 1.71 20.63 -3.59
CA LYS A 249 0.66 21.59 -3.22
C LYS A 249 0.10 21.27 -1.84
N ILE A 250 -0.08 19.98 -1.55
CA ILE A 250 -0.52 19.53 -0.23
C ILE A 250 0.56 19.79 0.82
N GLU A 251 1.82 19.58 0.48
CA GLU A 251 2.92 19.97 1.35
C GLU A 251 2.86 21.47 1.70
N SER A 252 2.72 22.36 0.72
CA SER A 252 2.58 23.80 0.96
C SER A 252 1.38 24.14 1.87
N LEU A 253 0.25 23.43 1.69
CA LEU A 253 -0.91 23.52 2.57
C LEU A 253 -0.57 23.09 4.01
N LEU A 254 0.16 21.98 4.19
CA LEU A 254 0.57 21.49 5.51
C LEU A 254 1.51 22.46 6.22
N LEU A 255 2.52 23.00 5.53
CA LEU A 255 3.46 23.95 6.13
C LEU A 255 2.74 25.23 6.58
N SER A 256 1.90 25.80 5.72
CA SER A 256 1.15 27.02 6.05
C SER A 256 0.13 26.79 7.16
N THR A 257 -0.60 25.66 7.13
CA THR A 257 -1.53 25.27 8.20
C THR A 257 -0.81 25.11 9.54
N ARG A 258 0.34 24.42 9.55
CA ARG A 258 1.17 24.22 10.74
C ARG A 258 1.62 25.56 11.35
N ALA A 259 2.14 26.45 10.52
CA ALA A 259 2.63 27.76 10.97
C ALA A 259 1.49 28.65 11.52
N LEU A 260 0.34 28.68 10.86
CA LEU A 260 -0.82 29.46 11.32
C LEU A 260 -1.41 28.93 12.62
N LEU A 261 -1.47 27.60 12.79
CA LEU A 261 -1.99 26.99 14.01
C LEU A 261 -1.02 27.14 15.19
N LEU A 262 0.29 27.23 14.93
CA LEU A 262 1.28 27.49 15.97
C LEU A 262 1.04 28.83 16.68
N ASP A 263 0.66 29.88 15.95
CA ASP A 263 0.28 31.18 16.53
C ASP A 263 -0.94 31.09 17.48
N LEU A 264 -1.72 30.02 17.36
CA LEU A 264 -2.94 29.78 18.13
C LEU A 264 -2.75 28.75 19.25
N TRP A 265 -1.51 28.37 19.59
CA TRP A 265 -1.23 27.28 20.54
C TRP A 265 -1.89 27.42 21.93
N GLN A 266 -2.21 28.64 22.34
CA GLN A 266 -2.86 28.93 23.63
C GLN A 266 -4.38 28.70 23.62
N GLN A 267 -4.98 28.50 22.44
CA GLN A 267 -6.41 28.29 22.29
C GLN A 267 -6.78 26.82 22.43
N ASP A 268 -8.01 26.57 22.86
CA ASP A 268 -8.60 25.24 22.84
C ASP A 268 -9.10 24.90 21.43
N PHE A 269 -8.49 23.89 20.83
CA PHE A 269 -8.90 23.39 19.51
C PHE A 269 -10.09 22.44 19.64
N ALA A 270 -11.07 22.56 18.73
CA ALA A 270 -12.15 21.60 18.58
C ALA A 270 -11.62 20.20 18.19
N GLU A 271 -12.44 19.16 18.37
CA GLU A 271 -12.04 17.76 18.13
C GLU A 271 -11.50 17.52 16.71
N ASP A 272 -12.16 18.04 15.68
CA ASP A 272 -11.71 17.88 14.30
C ASP A 272 -10.36 18.56 14.03
N MET A 273 -10.13 19.72 14.66
CA MET A 273 -8.84 20.42 14.57
C MET A 273 -7.73 19.68 15.33
N GLN A 274 -8.04 19.09 16.48
CA GLN A 274 -7.09 18.21 17.18
C GLN A 274 -6.77 16.97 16.33
N ALA A 275 -7.76 16.39 15.64
CA ALA A 275 -7.54 15.26 14.75
C ALA A 275 -6.67 15.64 13.54
N LEU A 276 -6.86 16.84 12.97
CA LEU A 276 -5.97 17.38 11.94
C LEU A 276 -4.54 17.57 12.48
N LEU A 277 -4.38 18.20 13.64
CA LEU A 277 -3.07 18.40 14.28
C LEU A 277 -2.36 17.06 14.57
N SER A 278 -3.13 16.04 14.97
CA SER A 278 -2.63 14.68 15.17
C SER A 278 -2.09 14.06 13.88
N ALA A 279 -2.86 14.11 12.78
CA ALA A 279 -2.41 13.60 11.49
C ALA A 279 -1.23 14.41 10.93
N LEU A 280 -1.22 15.73 11.17
CA LEU A 280 -0.12 16.60 10.81
C LEU A 280 1.15 16.20 11.58
N ALA A 281 1.10 16.07 12.91
CA ALA A 281 2.24 15.64 13.72
C ALA A 281 2.79 14.28 13.29
N GLN A 282 1.91 13.35 12.93
CA GLN A 282 2.29 12.05 12.38
C GLN A 282 3.04 12.16 11.05
N GLN A 283 2.58 13.02 10.13
CA GLN A 283 3.29 13.31 8.87
C GLN A 283 4.66 13.93 9.09
N MET A 284 4.77 14.89 10.03
CA MET A 284 6.05 15.53 10.34
C MET A 284 7.06 14.53 10.91
N TYR A 285 6.60 13.58 11.72
CA TYR A 285 7.47 12.52 12.21
C TYR A 285 7.87 11.53 11.09
N LEU A 286 6.91 11.13 10.25
CA LEU A 286 7.15 10.23 9.11
C LEU A 286 8.17 10.78 8.11
N ASN A 287 8.09 12.08 7.81
CA ASN A 287 9.01 12.74 6.89
C ASN A 287 10.31 13.22 7.56
N GLU A 288 10.52 12.89 8.85
CA GLU A 288 11.70 13.25 9.62
C GLU A 288 11.90 14.77 9.75
N TYR A 289 10.79 15.51 9.86
CA TYR A 289 10.73 16.95 9.97
C TYR A 289 11.52 17.65 8.85
N ILE A 290 11.34 17.23 7.60
CA ILE A 290 12.07 17.73 6.41
C ILE A 290 11.73 19.20 6.05
N TYR A 291 10.77 19.80 6.73
CA TYR A 291 10.32 21.17 6.46
C TYR A 291 11.12 22.21 7.24
N PRO A 292 11.41 23.38 6.64
CA PRO A 292 12.05 24.47 7.35
C PRO A 292 11.17 25.00 8.48
N VAL A 293 11.82 25.65 9.46
CA VAL A 293 11.19 26.39 10.55
C VAL A 293 11.67 27.83 10.45
N SER A 294 10.74 28.77 10.36
CA SER A 294 11.06 30.20 10.30
C SER A 294 11.50 30.73 11.67
N ALA A 295 12.15 31.91 11.68
CA ALA A 295 12.55 32.56 12.93
C ALA A 295 11.36 32.91 13.84
N HIS A 296 10.20 33.24 13.23
CA HIS A 296 8.97 33.51 13.97
C HIS A 296 8.43 32.23 14.62
N GLU A 297 8.35 31.12 13.87
CA GLU A 297 7.94 29.83 14.42
C GLU A 297 8.85 29.39 15.57
N GLU A 298 10.17 29.54 15.44
CA GLU A 298 11.11 29.19 16.50
C GLU A 298 10.91 30.03 17.77
N GLN A 299 10.57 31.32 17.63
CA GLN A 299 10.23 32.17 18.76
C GLN A 299 8.98 31.64 19.48
N VAL A 300 7.90 31.34 18.74
CA VAL A 300 6.66 30.83 19.33
C VAL A 300 6.86 29.44 19.96
N LEU A 301 7.66 28.57 19.32
CA LEU A 301 8.03 27.26 19.88
C LEU A 301 8.80 27.39 21.19
N ALA A 302 9.71 28.37 21.32
CA ALA A 302 10.41 28.62 22.58
C ALA A 302 9.44 28.97 23.71
N GLU A 303 8.42 29.78 23.44
CA GLU A 303 7.36 30.10 24.40
C GLU A 303 6.53 28.86 24.76
N LEU A 304 6.11 28.07 23.76
CA LEU A 304 5.36 26.84 23.94
C LEU A 304 6.13 25.81 24.79
N ARG A 305 7.41 25.57 24.49
CA ARG A 305 8.28 24.67 25.26
C ARG A 305 8.38 25.13 26.72
N GLN A 306 8.52 26.43 26.96
CA GLN A 306 8.58 26.98 28.31
C GLN A 306 7.24 26.79 29.04
N ALA A 307 6.12 26.98 28.36
CA ALA A 307 4.79 26.78 28.93
C ALA A 307 4.54 25.32 29.30
N ILE A 308 4.91 24.37 28.44
CA ILE A 308 4.83 22.93 28.71
C ILE A 308 5.70 22.55 29.89
N ALA A 309 6.96 23.02 29.94
CA ALA A 309 7.87 22.73 31.05
C ALA A 309 7.34 23.25 32.40
N LYS A 310 6.81 24.48 32.44
CA LYS A 310 6.16 25.04 33.64
C LYS A 310 4.90 24.27 34.01
N GLY A 311 4.07 23.95 33.02
CA GLY A 311 2.82 23.21 33.21
C GLY A 311 3.06 21.81 33.75
N TYR A 312 4.09 21.11 33.28
CA TYR A 312 4.48 19.81 33.79
C TYR A 312 4.84 19.87 35.29
N ILE A 313 5.69 20.82 35.69
CA ILE A 313 6.06 21.02 37.12
C ILE A 313 4.82 21.36 37.96
N ALA A 314 3.92 22.19 37.43
CA ALA A 314 2.69 22.60 38.10
C ALA A 314 1.56 21.56 38.04
N ARG A 315 1.75 20.42 37.34
CA ARG A 315 0.71 19.42 37.00
C ARG A 315 -0.52 20.02 36.31
N GLN A 316 -0.29 21.04 35.48
CA GLN A 316 -1.27 21.74 34.67
C GLN A 316 -0.67 21.99 33.28
N LEU A 317 -0.65 20.96 32.44
CA LEU A 317 -0.14 21.10 31.09
C LEU A 317 -1.03 22.01 30.24
N PRO A 318 -0.47 22.67 29.22
CA PRO A 318 -1.24 23.22 28.12
C PRO A 318 -2.17 22.17 27.50
N GLY A 319 -3.25 22.61 26.85
CA GLY A 319 -4.23 21.71 26.23
C GLY A 319 -3.62 20.77 25.17
N HIS A 320 -4.33 19.68 24.85
CA HIS A 320 -3.85 18.65 23.92
C HIS A 320 -3.36 19.21 22.58
N GLY A 321 -4.04 20.22 22.02
CA GLY A 321 -3.61 20.84 20.76
C GLY A 321 -2.23 21.50 20.83
N ALA A 322 -1.83 22.04 21.98
CA ALA A 322 -0.49 22.60 22.17
C ALA A 322 0.59 21.50 22.17
N LEU A 323 0.30 20.32 22.74
CA LEU A 323 1.19 19.16 22.69
C LEU A 323 1.27 18.57 21.27
N LEU A 324 0.15 18.52 20.54
CA LEU A 324 0.12 18.08 19.13
C LEU A 324 0.89 19.04 18.22
N LEU A 325 0.78 20.35 18.47
CA LEU A 325 1.58 21.37 17.77
C LEU A 325 3.07 21.17 18.03
N LEU A 326 3.48 20.95 19.28
CA LEU A 326 4.88 20.63 19.59
C LEU A 326 5.35 19.40 18.80
N ALA A 327 4.54 18.33 18.78
CA ALA A 327 4.82 17.08 18.08
C ALA A 327 4.98 17.26 16.55
N ALA A 328 4.41 18.32 15.97
CA ALA A 328 4.55 18.69 14.57
C ALA A 328 5.85 19.43 14.23
N TYR A 329 6.63 19.83 15.24
CA TYR A 329 7.92 20.49 15.06
C TYR A 329 9.08 19.66 15.59
N GLU A 330 8.85 18.83 16.62
CA GLU A 330 9.90 18.00 17.20
C GLU A 330 9.37 16.69 17.81
N PRO A 331 10.20 15.62 17.86
CA PRO A 331 9.81 14.34 18.44
C PRO A 331 9.51 14.43 19.93
N LEU A 332 8.33 13.94 20.35
CA LEU A 332 7.92 14.01 21.75
C LEU A 332 8.84 13.22 22.72
N HIS A 333 9.45 12.10 22.30
CA HIS A 333 10.35 11.32 23.18
C HIS A 333 11.59 12.11 23.65
N MET A 334 11.94 13.21 22.99
CA MET A 334 13.06 14.07 23.39
C MET A 334 12.76 14.91 24.65
N HIS A 335 11.51 14.97 25.10
CA HIS A 335 11.11 15.76 26.25
C HIS A 335 11.06 14.94 27.53
N THR A 336 11.49 15.53 28.65
CA THR A 336 11.56 14.84 29.94
C THR A 336 10.20 14.37 30.47
N TRP A 337 9.13 15.12 30.18
CA TRP A 337 7.76 14.76 30.57
C TRP A 337 7.24 13.52 29.84
N ALA A 338 7.82 13.17 28.67
CA ALA A 338 7.47 11.96 27.93
C ALA A 338 7.86 10.65 28.65
N ARG A 339 8.51 10.76 29.82
CA ARG A 339 8.90 9.63 30.68
C ARG A 339 7.97 9.44 31.89
N ASP A 340 7.03 10.36 32.09
CA ASP A 340 6.05 10.26 33.18
C ASP A 340 4.92 9.30 32.78
N ALA A 341 4.96 8.08 33.32
CA ALA A 341 3.99 7.03 32.99
C ALA A 341 2.55 7.37 33.39
N ASP A 342 2.34 8.14 34.45
CA ASP A 342 0.99 8.50 34.89
C ASP A 342 0.40 9.61 34.01
N LEU A 343 1.24 10.56 33.60
CA LEU A 343 0.86 11.55 32.61
C LEU A 343 0.53 10.91 31.25
N LEU A 344 1.38 10.00 30.76
CA LEU A 344 1.13 9.32 29.49
C LEU A 344 -0.19 8.55 29.49
N LYS A 345 -0.52 7.85 30.58
CA LYS A 345 -1.81 7.16 30.72
C LYS A 345 -3.00 8.12 30.59
N GLN A 346 -2.87 9.35 31.13
CA GLN A 346 -3.93 10.36 31.01
C GLN A 346 -4.04 10.89 29.58
N LEU A 347 -2.92 11.21 28.95
CA LEU A 347 -2.90 11.74 27.58
C LEU A 347 -3.38 10.70 26.55
N LEU A 348 -3.11 9.41 26.77
CA LEU A 348 -3.60 8.32 25.92
C LEU A 348 -5.13 8.17 25.90
N LEU A 349 -5.85 8.76 26.87
CA LEU A 349 -7.31 8.76 26.85
C LEU A 349 -7.89 9.72 25.80
N ASN A 350 -7.10 10.66 25.28
CA ASN A 350 -7.52 11.55 24.21
C ASN A 350 -7.29 10.89 22.83
N PRO A 351 -8.33 10.70 22.00
CA PRO A 351 -8.20 10.03 20.70
C PRO A 351 -7.23 10.69 19.72
N ALA A 352 -7.05 12.02 19.79
CA ALA A 352 -6.12 12.74 18.93
C ALA A 352 -4.66 12.60 19.41
N MET A 353 -4.43 12.49 20.72
CA MET A 353 -3.09 12.26 21.27
C MET A 353 -2.61 10.84 21.05
N GLN A 354 -3.50 9.85 21.18
CA GLN A 354 -3.16 8.43 21.14
C GLN A 354 -2.19 8.05 19.99
N PRO A 355 -2.50 8.29 18.70
CA PRO A 355 -1.62 7.87 17.61
C PRO A 355 -0.28 8.60 17.60
N VAL A 356 -0.23 9.86 18.08
CA VAL A 356 1.02 10.63 18.17
C VAL A 356 1.90 10.09 19.30
N LEU A 357 1.34 9.75 20.46
CA LEU A 357 2.09 9.18 21.57
C LEU A 357 2.59 7.77 21.24
N GLU A 358 1.75 6.96 20.59
CA GLU A 358 2.14 5.64 20.08
C GLU A 358 3.36 5.76 19.16
N GLN A 359 3.29 6.62 18.16
CA GLN A 359 4.34 6.77 17.15
C GLN A 359 5.62 7.46 17.66
N GLN A 360 5.48 8.56 18.43
CA GLN A 360 6.60 9.42 18.78
C GLN A 360 7.22 9.11 20.14
N ILE A 361 6.58 8.27 20.98
CA ILE A 361 7.05 7.90 22.32
C ILE A 361 7.09 6.38 22.50
N LEU A 362 5.94 5.70 22.41
CA LEU A 362 5.85 4.28 22.78
C LEU A 362 6.64 3.39 21.82
N GLU A 363 6.58 3.65 20.51
CA GLU A 363 7.39 2.95 19.50
C GLU A 363 8.91 3.10 19.78
N PRO A 364 9.48 4.31 19.91
CA PRO A 364 10.87 4.49 20.32
C PRO A 364 11.25 3.77 21.62
N VAL A 365 10.40 3.84 22.65
CA VAL A 365 10.64 3.15 23.94
C VAL A 365 10.80 1.64 23.74
N ASN A 366 9.89 1.03 22.96
CA ASN A 366 9.94 -0.41 22.68
C ASN A 366 11.19 -0.78 21.86
N GLU A 367 11.56 0.05 20.88
CA GLU A 367 12.75 -0.16 20.06
C GLU A 367 14.04 -0.10 20.87
N ILE A 368 14.15 0.84 21.81
CA ILE A 368 15.30 0.93 22.72
C ILE A 368 15.37 -0.28 23.64
N ALA A 369 14.22 -0.76 24.12
CA ALA A 369 14.17 -1.97 24.95
C ALA A 369 14.67 -3.21 24.20
N LEU A 370 14.34 -3.33 22.90
CA LEU A 370 14.88 -4.37 22.02
C LEU A 370 16.38 -4.20 21.80
N TRP A 371 16.83 -2.96 21.54
CA TRP A 371 18.24 -2.67 21.34
C TRP A 371 19.08 -3.00 22.57
N ALA A 372 18.60 -2.68 23.77
CA ALA A 372 19.28 -2.96 25.04
C ALA A 372 19.47 -4.46 25.34
N GLN A 373 18.70 -5.34 24.69
CA GLN A 373 18.77 -6.79 24.90
C GLN A 373 19.77 -7.49 23.96
N ALA A 374 20.32 -6.79 22.97
CA ALA A 374 21.24 -7.41 22.02
C ALA A 374 22.62 -7.67 22.61
N GLU A 375 23.27 -8.74 22.15
CA GLU A 375 24.57 -9.20 22.66
C GLU A 375 25.68 -8.14 22.61
N ASN A 376 25.59 -7.17 21.68
CA ASN A 376 26.53 -6.07 21.50
C ASN A 376 25.89 -4.68 21.79
N ALA A 377 24.85 -4.62 22.62
CA ALA A 377 24.22 -3.36 22.99
C ALA A 377 25.21 -2.42 23.71
N PRO A 378 25.18 -1.10 23.47
CA PRO A 378 25.96 -0.16 24.27
C PRO A 378 25.48 -0.19 25.72
N GLU A 379 26.42 0.01 26.67
CA GLU A 379 26.15 -0.06 28.11
C GLU A 379 25.03 0.90 28.60
N ASN A 380 24.69 1.95 27.83
CA ASN A 380 23.75 3.01 28.19
C ASN A 380 22.55 3.18 27.23
N ALA A 381 22.15 2.13 26.50
CA ALA A 381 21.00 2.18 25.59
C ALA A 381 19.76 2.78 26.29
N SER A 382 19.44 4.04 25.97
CA SER A 382 18.42 4.83 26.67
C SER A 382 17.74 5.81 25.71
N LEU A 383 16.61 6.38 26.14
CA LEU A 383 15.88 7.40 25.37
C LEU A 383 16.72 8.64 25.05
N ASP A 384 17.72 8.96 25.88
CA ASP A 384 18.61 10.11 25.67
C ASP A 384 19.67 9.84 24.58
N GLU A 385 19.97 8.57 24.29
CA GLU A 385 20.86 8.16 23.21
C GLU A 385 20.12 7.79 21.90
N TYR A 386 18.78 7.79 21.92
CA TYR A 386 17.99 7.57 20.72
C TYR A 386 18.19 8.75 19.75
N PRO A 387 18.38 8.50 18.45
CA PRO A 387 18.68 9.58 17.52
C PRO A 387 17.52 10.58 17.46
N LYS A 388 17.85 11.86 17.26
CA LYS A 388 16.85 12.93 17.07
C LYS A 388 15.89 12.64 15.91
N LEU A 389 16.32 11.84 14.94
CA LEU A 389 15.49 11.38 13.83
C LEU A 389 15.19 9.91 14.00
N ALA A 390 13.94 9.55 13.73
CA ALA A 390 13.49 8.18 13.64
C ALA A 390 14.37 7.32 12.69
N PRO A 391 14.51 6.00 12.93
CA PRO A 391 15.02 5.08 11.92
C PRO A 391 14.23 5.21 10.62
N SER A 392 14.91 5.26 9.47
CA SER A 392 14.28 5.59 8.18
C SER A 392 14.56 4.49 7.14
N PRO A 393 13.60 4.15 6.26
CA PRO A 393 12.25 4.71 6.17
C PRO A 393 11.29 4.11 7.22
N ARG A 394 10.53 4.95 7.96
CA ARG A 394 9.38 4.47 8.74
C ARG A 394 8.17 4.26 7.83
N TRP A 395 7.37 3.25 8.14
CA TRP A 395 6.14 2.92 7.40
C TRP A 395 4.98 2.70 8.38
N GLN A 396 4.01 3.63 8.39
CA GLN A 396 2.93 3.64 9.40
C GLN A 396 1.90 2.55 9.19
N LYS A 397 1.22 2.59 8.04
CA LYS A 397 0.21 1.62 7.62
C LYS A 397 0.71 1.01 6.33
N GLN A 398 1.10 -0.26 6.39
CA GLN A 398 1.53 -0.95 5.20
C GLN A 398 0.33 -1.12 4.28
N ALA A 399 0.53 -0.91 2.98
CA ALA A 399 -0.43 -1.30 1.97
C ALA A 399 -0.92 -2.72 2.17
N PHE A 400 -2.21 -2.94 1.93
CA PHE A 400 -2.70 -4.29 1.74
C PHE A 400 -2.02 -4.87 0.50
N ILE A 401 -1.20 -5.90 0.69
CA ILE A 401 -0.57 -6.61 -0.41
C ILE A 401 -1.38 -7.87 -0.64
N LYS A 402 -2.02 -7.94 -1.80
CA LYS A 402 -2.70 -9.16 -2.25
C LYS A 402 -1.70 -10.32 -2.17
N THR A 403 -2.11 -11.40 -1.51
CA THR A 403 -1.40 -12.68 -1.54
C THR A 403 -1.44 -13.23 -2.96
N LEU A 404 -0.27 -13.47 -3.53
CA LEU A 404 -0.08 -13.91 -4.92
C LEU A 404 0.72 -15.22 -4.97
N GLY A 405 1.63 -15.43 -4.01
CA GLY A 405 2.66 -16.45 -4.09
C GLY A 405 3.79 -16.09 -5.06
N LEU A 406 4.88 -16.86 -5.04
CA LEU A 406 6.10 -16.57 -5.79
C LEU A 406 5.89 -16.61 -7.31
N ALA A 407 5.16 -17.62 -7.82
CA ALA A 407 4.88 -17.77 -9.25
C ALA A 407 4.16 -16.55 -9.84
N GLN A 408 3.08 -16.11 -9.19
CA GLN A 408 2.33 -14.93 -9.64
C GLN A 408 3.12 -13.63 -9.43
N THR A 409 4.01 -13.58 -8.42
CA THR A 409 4.91 -12.45 -8.22
C THR A 409 5.89 -12.33 -9.39
N LEU A 410 6.47 -13.44 -9.84
CA LEU A 410 7.37 -13.46 -11.01
C LEU A 410 6.64 -13.13 -12.31
N ALA A 411 5.44 -13.66 -12.51
CA ALA A 411 4.61 -13.32 -13.66
C ALA A 411 4.31 -11.82 -13.75
N LYS A 412 4.19 -11.13 -12.60
CA LYS A 412 4.04 -9.67 -12.55
C LYS A 412 5.35 -8.91 -12.79
N ALA A 413 6.47 -9.42 -12.28
CA ALA A 413 7.79 -8.82 -12.51
C ALA A 413 8.20 -8.96 -13.99
N PHE A 414 7.78 -10.04 -14.65
CA PHE A 414 8.15 -10.41 -16.01
C PHE A 414 6.92 -10.71 -16.88
N PRO A 415 6.09 -9.70 -17.20
CA PRO A 415 4.86 -9.90 -17.98
C PRO A 415 5.11 -10.33 -19.43
N HIS A 416 6.36 -10.25 -19.91
CA HIS A 416 6.78 -10.63 -21.27
C HIS A 416 7.46 -12.00 -21.35
N TYR A 417 7.61 -12.70 -20.22
CA TYR A 417 8.03 -14.10 -20.23
C TYR A 417 6.83 -14.98 -20.59
N GLU A 418 7.00 -15.90 -21.54
CA GLU A 418 5.92 -16.80 -21.97
C GLU A 418 5.54 -17.80 -20.87
N GLN A 419 6.51 -18.25 -20.06
CA GLN A 419 6.33 -19.27 -19.01
C GLN A 419 7.08 -18.88 -17.72
N PRO A 420 6.65 -17.82 -17.00
CA PRO A 420 7.31 -17.35 -15.78
C PRO A 420 7.29 -18.41 -14.65
N GLU A 421 6.38 -19.37 -14.69
CA GLU A 421 6.32 -20.51 -13.79
C GLU A 421 7.57 -21.41 -13.85
N GLU A 422 8.29 -21.45 -14.97
CA GLU A 422 9.54 -22.20 -15.09
C GLU A 422 10.71 -21.57 -14.32
N LEU A 423 10.56 -20.29 -13.94
CA LEU A 423 11.53 -19.60 -13.09
C LEU A 423 11.31 -19.92 -11.60
N VAL A 424 10.16 -20.51 -11.24
CA VAL A 424 9.82 -20.78 -9.84
C VAL A 424 10.70 -21.93 -9.33
N PRO A 425 11.50 -21.71 -8.27
CA PRO A 425 12.30 -22.77 -7.68
C PRO A 425 11.41 -23.92 -7.20
N GLN A 426 11.85 -25.16 -7.40
CA GLN A 426 11.14 -26.33 -6.88
C GLN A 426 11.24 -26.34 -5.36
N THR A 427 10.10 -26.23 -4.69
CA THR A 427 10.02 -26.19 -3.24
C THR A 427 9.55 -27.53 -2.68
N GLY A 428 10.15 -27.96 -1.57
CA GLY A 428 9.62 -29.03 -0.72
C GLY A 428 8.40 -28.56 0.08
N THR A 429 8.33 -28.89 1.36
CA THR A 429 7.16 -28.54 2.21
C THR A 429 7.03 -27.05 2.58
N GLN A 430 8.12 -26.27 2.64
CA GLN A 430 8.11 -24.81 2.83
C GLN A 430 9.38 -24.20 2.23
N GLY A 431 9.26 -23.15 1.41
CA GLY A 431 10.42 -22.47 0.83
C GLY A 431 11.10 -21.53 1.82
N LEU A 432 12.42 -21.41 1.75
CA LEU A 432 13.22 -20.44 2.51
C LEU A 432 13.56 -19.24 1.63
N ALA A 433 13.29 -18.04 2.16
CA ALA A 433 13.73 -16.80 1.56
C ALA A 433 14.65 -16.03 2.50
N LEU A 434 15.64 -15.33 1.94
CA LEU A 434 16.56 -14.44 2.64
C LEU A 434 16.33 -13.01 2.15
N VAL A 435 16.14 -12.05 3.05
CA VAL A 435 16.11 -10.63 2.73
C VAL A 435 17.31 -9.97 3.41
N VAL A 436 18.26 -9.44 2.64
CA VAL A 436 19.50 -8.84 3.17
C VAL A 436 19.45 -7.32 3.04
N GLY A 437 19.93 -6.61 4.08
CA GLY A 437 19.87 -5.15 4.13
C GLY A 437 18.44 -4.67 4.31
N CYS A 438 17.64 -5.38 5.12
CA CYS A 438 16.21 -5.13 5.22
C CYS A 438 15.85 -3.80 5.93
N GLY A 439 16.80 -3.11 6.53
CA GLY A 439 16.66 -1.82 7.21
C GLY A 439 15.57 -1.87 8.28
N THR A 440 14.54 -1.05 8.10
CA THR A 440 13.34 -1.00 8.96
C THR A 440 12.37 -2.17 8.73
N GLY A 441 12.77 -3.18 7.96
CA GLY A 441 12.01 -4.41 7.72
C GLY A 441 10.87 -4.28 6.71
N GLN A 442 10.72 -3.14 6.02
CA GLN A 442 9.59 -2.91 5.11
C GLN A 442 9.54 -3.96 4.00
N LEU A 443 10.65 -4.17 3.29
CA LEU A 443 10.75 -5.14 2.19
C LEU A 443 10.47 -6.57 2.67
N ALA A 444 11.01 -6.94 3.84
CA ALA A 444 10.79 -8.25 4.44
C ALA A 444 9.32 -8.50 4.78
N TYR A 445 8.64 -7.48 5.32
CA TYR A 445 7.21 -7.52 5.60
C TYR A 445 6.39 -7.69 4.31
N GLN A 446 6.77 -6.99 3.23
CA GLN A 446 6.10 -7.12 1.93
C GLN A 446 6.20 -8.55 1.38
N TRP A 447 7.37 -9.17 1.48
CA TRP A 447 7.56 -10.56 1.07
C TRP A 447 6.72 -11.53 1.90
N ALA A 448 6.70 -11.35 3.22
CA ALA A 448 5.96 -12.21 4.13
C ALA A 448 4.45 -12.21 3.85
N GLN A 449 3.89 -11.06 3.48
CA GLN A 449 2.47 -10.95 3.09
C GLN A 449 2.20 -11.49 1.66
N ARG A 450 3.10 -11.21 0.72
CA ARG A 450 2.92 -11.54 -0.70
C ARG A 450 3.03 -13.05 -0.96
N CYS A 451 3.97 -13.70 -0.29
CA CYS A 451 4.32 -15.11 -0.47
C CYS A 451 4.30 -15.84 0.89
N PRO A 452 3.11 -16.12 1.46
CA PRO A 452 2.97 -16.79 2.76
C PRO A 452 3.57 -18.21 2.78
N GLU A 453 3.77 -18.83 1.62
CA GLU A 453 4.44 -20.12 1.46
C GLU A 453 5.96 -20.08 1.71
N LEU A 454 6.55 -18.88 1.76
CA LEU A 454 7.97 -18.67 2.05
C LEU A 454 8.16 -18.31 3.52
N ALA A 455 9.11 -18.97 4.18
CA ALA A 455 9.68 -18.51 5.45
C ALA A 455 10.73 -17.44 5.17
N ILE A 456 10.39 -16.19 5.50
CA ILE A 456 11.21 -15.01 5.26
C ILE A 456 12.19 -14.83 6.41
N ASN A 457 13.47 -14.91 6.10
CA ASN A 457 14.57 -14.64 7.02
C ASN A 457 15.18 -13.29 6.64
N ALA A 458 14.93 -12.27 7.43
CA ALA A 458 15.30 -10.89 7.13
C ALA A 458 16.45 -10.43 8.03
N PHE A 459 17.53 -9.97 7.40
CA PHE A 459 18.73 -9.58 8.10
C PHE A 459 19.17 -8.16 7.75
N ASP A 460 19.70 -7.48 8.75
CA ASP A 460 20.40 -6.21 8.62
C ASP A 460 21.57 -6.15 9.60
N ALA A 461 22.61 -5.37 9.30
CA ALA A 461 23.71 -5.16 10.22
C ALA A 461 23.42 -4.02 11.22
N ASP A 462 22.50 -3.10 10.88
CA ASP A 462 22.03 -2.05 11.78
C ASP A 462 20.82 -2.52 12.60
N LEU A 463 21.11 -2.99 13.81
CA LEU A 463 20.08 -3.36 14.78
C LEU A 463 19.10 -2.20 15.09
N ARG A 464 19.53 -0.93 14.99
CA ARG A 464 18.66 0.21 15.31
C ARG A 464 17.56 0.37 14.27
N ALA A 465 17.90 0.21 12.99
CA ALA A 465 16.91 0.17 11.91
C ALA A 465 16.01 -1.05 12.07
N LEU A 466 16.61 -2.21 12.37
CA LEU A 466 15.90 -3.49 12.51
C LEU A 466 14.91 -3.51 13.69
N ALA A 467 15.21 -2.82 14.79
CA ALA A 467 14.37 -2.78 15.99
C ALA A 467 12.94 -2.30 15.68
N TYR A 468 12.80 -1.35 14.75
CA TYR A 468 11.49 -0.91 14.26
C TYR A 468 10.72 -2.05 13.58
N GLY A 469 11.37 -2.77 12.66
CA GLY A 469 10.78 -3.91 11.95
C GLY A 469 10.39 -5.05 12.89
N ILE A 470 11.22 -5.35 13.90
CA ILE A 470 10.93 -6.34 14.94
C ILE A 470 9.71 -5.91 15.77
N ASN A 471 9.66 -4.66 16.21
CA ASN A 471 8.53 -4.13 16.97
C ASN A 471 7.21 -4.23 16.17
N ARG A 472 7.26 -3.92 14.86
CA ARG A 472 6.10 -4.08 13.95
C ARG A 472 5.69 -5.55 13.81
N LYS A 473 6.63 -6.46 13.64
CA LYS A 473 6.35 -7.90 13.54
C LYS A 473 5.75 -8.49 14.82
N ASN A 474 6.17 -8.02 15.99
CA ASN A 474 5.58 -8.43 17.27
C ASN A 474 4.12 -7.96 17.44
N GLN A 475 3.69 -6.98 16.64
CA GLN A 475 2.32 -6.47 16.60
C GLN A 475 1.51 -7.07 15.43
N SER A 476 2.13 -7.89 14.56
CA SER A 476 1.46 -8.53 13.42
C SER A 476 1.24 -10.03 13.66
N GLN A 477 0.42 -10.65 12.80
CA GLN A 477 0.16 -12.10 12.79
C GLN A 477 1.02 -12.84 11.76
N LEU A 478 2.18 -12.28 11.39
CA LEU A 478 3.06 -12.88 10.38
C LEU A 478 4.04 -13.86 11.03
N ASP A 479 3.64 -15.13 11.09
CA ASP A 479 4.45 -16.21 11.65
C ASP A 479 5.61 -16.62 10.74
N ASN A 480 5.51 -16.34 9.44
CA ASN A 480 6.53 -16.67 8.43
C ASN A 480 7.65 -15.61 8.31
N LEU A 481 7.74 -14.63 9.22
CA LEU A 481 8.76 -13.58 9.20
C LEU A 481 9.68 -13.66 10.43
N HIS A 482 10.97 -13.83 10.17
CA HIS A 482 12.03 -13.91 11.17
C HIS A 482 13.07 -12.82 10.91
N PHE A 483 13.46 -12.10 11.96
CA PHE A 483 14.52 -11.10 11.87
C PHE A 483 15.81 -11.59 12.54
N GLY A 484 16.95 -11.22 11.97
CA GLY A 484 18.26 -11.43 12.57
C GLY A 484 19.18 -10.23 12.33
N CYS A 485 20.07 -9.97 13.29
CA CYS A 485 21.04 -8.88 13.19
C CYS A 485 22.43 -9.44 12.89
N ALA A 486 22.87 -9.34 11.64
CA ALA A 486 24.18 -9.81 11.22
C ALA A 486 24.63 -9.14 9.92
N PRO A 487 25.94 -8.85 9.76
CA PRO A 487 26.49 -8.49 8.46
C PRO A 487 26.50 -9.71 7.53
N ILE A 488 26.52 -9.48 6.20
CA ILE A 488 26.46 -10.58 5.21
C ILE A 488 27.63 -11.55 5.38
N GLU A 489 28.80 -11.07 5.80
CA GLU A 489 29.99 -11.89 5.95
C GLU A 489 29.81 -12.97 7.01
N ALA A 490 29.03 -12.69 8.05
CA ALA A 490 28.71 -13.66 9.09
C ALA A 490 27.82 -14.80 8.58
N MET A 491 27.15 -14.62 7.42
CA MET A 491 26.28 -15.63 6.83
C MET A 491 27.04 -16.67 6.01
N GLN A 492 28.32 -16.46 5.69
CA GLN A 492 29.14 -17.40 4.92
C GLN A 492 29.21 -18.82 5.53
N THR A 493 29.02 -18.93 6.85
CA THR A 493 29.06 -20.21 7.57
C THR A 493 27.69 -20.86 7.73
N SER A 494 26.63 -20.30 7.13
CA SER A 494 25.29 -20.87 7.16
C SER A 494 25.24 -22.19 6.39
N GLU A 495 24.60 -23.21 6.96
CA GLU A 495 24.29 -24.48 6.27
C GLU A 495 22.99 -24.40 5.45
N HIS A 496 22.22 -23.30 5.58
CA HIS A 496 20.96 -23.11 4.84
C HIS A 496 21.19 -22.56 3.43
N THR A 497 20.43 -23.11 2.47
CA THR A 497 20.27 -22.57 1.12
C THR A 497 18.87 -21.98 0.92
N PHE A 498 18.77 -20.89 0.18
CA PHE A 498 17.53 -20.13 -0.02
C PHE A 498 17.03 -20.23 -1.47
N GLN A 499 15.72 -20.41 -1.64
CA GLN A 499 15.07 -20.41 -2.96
C GLN A 499 14.90 -18.98 -3.49
N LEU A 500 14.75 -18.01 -2.59
CA LEU A 500 14.70 -16.60 -2.92
C LEU A 500 15.69 -15.85 -2.04
N ILE A 501 16.53 -15.04 -2.66
CA ILE A 501 17.31 -14.03 -1.94
C ILE A 501 16.90 -12.68 -2.51
N ASP A 502 16.35 -11.80 -1.67
CA ASP A 502 16.14 -10.40 -2.01
C ASP A 502 17.15 -9.52 -1.30
N ALA A 503 17.92 -8.83 -2.12
CA ALA A 503 19.05 -8.01 -1.76
C ALA A 503 18.89 -6.59 -2.32
N SER A 504 17.66 -6.16 -2.63
CA SER A 504 17.35 -4.85 -3.21
C SER A 504 17.09 -3.76 -2.16
N GLY A 505 16.74 -4.14 -0.92
CA GLY A 505 16.31 -3.23 0.16
C GLY A 505 17.43 -2.40 0.79
N GLY A 506 18.63 -2.97 0.89
CA GLY A 506 19.88 -2.27 1.18
C GLY A 506 20.68 -2.26 -0.10
N CYS A 507 21.24 -1.11 -0.49
CA CYS A 507 21.99 -0.96 -1.75
C CYS A 507 23.26 -1.84 -1.68
N LEU A 508 23.15 -3.12 -2.01
CA LEU A 508 24.22 -4.10 -1.87
C LEU A 508 25.45 -3.78 -2.74
N LEU A 509 25.23 -3.03 -3.81
CA LEU A 509 26.29 -2.59 -4.73
C LEU A 509 26.79 -1.16 -4.44
N ASN A 510 26.09 -0.35 -3.63
CA ASN A 510 26.40 1.08 -3.44
C ASN A 510 26.28 1.66 -2.00
N SER A 511 25.62 1.04 -1.02
CA SER A 511 25.38 1.65 0.31
C SER A 511 26.14 0.94 1.42
N LEU A 512 27.25 1.57 1.85
CA LEU A 512 27.78 1.75 3.21
C LEU A 512 27.72 0.64 4.29
N GLN A 513 27.31 -0.60 4.01
CA GLN A 513 27.45 -1.71 4.97
C GLN A 513 28.03 -2.97 4.37
N LEU A 514 28.35 -2.98 3.08
CA LEU A 514 28.91 -4.11 2.36
C LEU A 514 30.06 -3.60 1.48
N SER A 515 31.07 -4.43 1.29
CA SER A 515 32.47 -4.06 1.12
C SER A 515 32.79 -3.28 -0.17
N ALA A 516 34.00 -2.74 -0.28
CA ALA A 516 34.53 -2.12 -1.51
C ALA A 516 34.66 -3.09 -2.72
N ASN A 517 34.04 -4.29 -2.66
CA ASN A 517 34.15 -5.36 -3.65
C ASN A 517 32.79 -6.05 -3.92
N PRO A 518 31.99 -5.52 -4.86
CA PRO A 518 30.74 -6.11 -5.32
C PRO A 518 30.77 -7.60 -5.68
N ALA A 519 31.86 -8.07 -6.29
CA ALA A 519 31.99 -9.46 -6.71
C ALA A 519 32.12 -10.42 -5.53
N ARG A 520 32.79 -9.99 -4.44
CA ARG A 520 32.89 -10.76 -3.20
C ARG A 520 31.52 -10.95 -2.58
N ASP A 521 30.76 -9.87 -2.44
CA ASP A 521 29.49 -9.88 -1.72
C ASP A 521 28.42 -10.64 -2.51
N LEU A 522 28.39 -10.48 -3.83
CA LEU A 522 27.57 -11.32 -4.71
C LEU A 522 27.99 -12.80 -4.67
N GLY A 523 29.28 -13.07 -4.52
CA GLY A 523 29.80 -14.43 -4.31
C GLY A 523 29.28 -15.08 -3.03
N ILE A 524 29.10 -14.32 -1.94
CA ILE A 524 28.49 -14.81 -0.69
C ILE A 524 27.03 -15.16 -0.93
N LEU A 525 26.27 -14.27 -1.56
CA LEU A 525 24.86 -14.52 -1.87
C LEU A 525 24.69 -15.74 -2.77
N LYS A 526 25.55 -15.90 -3.78
CA LYS A 526 25.56 -17.07 -4.66
C LYS A 526 25.82 -18.38 -3.90
N GLN A 527 26.63 -18.36 -2.83
CA GLN A 527 26.86 -19.56 -2.00
C GLN A 527 25.62 -19.95 -1.18
N LEU A 528 24.81 -18.96 -0.78
CA LEU A 528 23.57 -19.16 -0.04
C LEU A 528 22.38 -19.48 -0.94
N LEU A 529 22.50 -19.24 -2.25
CA LEU A 529 21.43 -19.44 -3.22
C LEU A 529 21.30 -20.93 -3.59
N ALA A 530 20.06 -21.44 -3.61
CA ALA A 530 19.77 -22.77 -4.13
C ALA A 530 20.13 -22.88 -5.62
N GLN A 531 20.34 -24.10 -6.13
CA GLN A 531 20.77 -24.33 -7.52
C GLN A 531 19.77 -23.80 -8.56
N ASP A 532 18.48 -23.83 -8.24
CA ASP A 532 17.38 -23.27 -9.01
C ASP A 532 16.81 -21.98 -8.39
N GLY A 533 17.53 -21.40 -7.43
CA GLY A 533 17.10 -20.24 -6.66
C GLY A 533 17.15 -18.92 -7.46
N LEU A 534 16.38 -17.96 -6.99
CA LEU A 534 16.29 -16.62 -7.55
C LEU A 534 16.95 -15.58 -6.64
N LEU A 535 17.71 -14.67 -7.24
CA LEU A 535 18.38 -13.58 -6.54
C LEU A 535 17.95 -12.24 -7.14
N LYS A 536 17.33 -11.40 -6.32
CA LYS A 536 16.96 -10.02 -6.66
C LYS A 536 17.99 -9.05 -6.09
N LEU A 537 18.46 -8.12 -6.90
CA LEU A 537 19.54 -7.18 -6.59
C LEU A 537 19.14 -5.75 -6.97
N ARG A 538 19.85 -4.76 -6.42
CA ARG A 538 19.76 -3.36 -6.84
C ARG A 538 21.12 -2.79 -7.21
N LEU A 539 21.19 -2.05 -8.31
CA LEU A 539 22.37 -1.33 -8.79
C LEU A 539 22.01 0.15 -9.02
N ALA A 540 22.81 1.09 -8.52
CA ALA A 540 22.62 2.49 -8.89
C ALA A 540 23.14 2.75 -10.31
N SER A 541 22.45 3.61 -11.06
CA SER A 541 22.86 4.03 -12.38
C SER A 541 23.91 5.13 -12.28
N GLU A 542 25.13 4.89 -12.73
CA GLU A 542 26.16 5.94 -12.80
C GLU A 542 25.73 7.10 -13.71
N ALA A 543 25.09 6.79 -14.84
CA ALA A 543 24.59 7.81 -15.76
C ALA A 543 23.40 8.59 -15.16
N GLY A 544 22.50 7.90 -14.48
CA GLY A 544 21.36 8.47 -13.77
C GLY A 544 21.78 9.35 -12.59
N LEU A 545 22.73 8.90 -11.78
CA LEU A 545 23.31 9.69 -10.69
C LEU A 545 24.07 10.91 -11.22
N ALA A 546 24.82 10.78 -12.32
CA ALA A 546 25.48 11.93 -12.95
C ALA A 546 24.44 12.97 -13.45
N ALA A 547 23.35 12.52 -14.07
CA ALA A 547 22.26 13.38 -14.50
C ALA A 547 21.56 14.06 -13.29
N LEU A 548 21.29 13.31 -12.22
CA LEU A 548 20.74 13.82 -10.97
C LEU A 548 21.65 14.92 -10.38
N ARG A 549 22.94 14.62 -10.21
CA ARG A 549 23.96 15.54 -9.69
C ARG A 549 24.04 16.82 -10.51
N SER A 550 24.05 16.70 -11.84
CA SER A 550 24.07 17.86 -12.74
C SER A 550 22.86 18.77 -12.55
N GLY A 551 21.70 18.21 -12.16
CA GLY A 551 20.47 18.96 -11.94
C GLY A 551 20.56 19.95 -10.78
N TYR A 552 21.26 19.59 -9.69
CA TYR A 552 21.35 20.44 -8.50
C TYR A 552 22.72 21.10 -8.27
N GLN A 553 23.76 20.72 -9.02
CA GLN A 553 25.12 21.25 -8.83
C GLN A 553 25.21 22.76 -9.03
N ALA A 554 24.38 23.34 -9.92
CA ALA A 554 24.31 24.78 -10.15
C ALA A 554 23.73 25.59 -8.96
N LEU A 555 23.11 24.93 -7.99
CA LEU A 555 22.58 25.56 -6.77
C LEU A 555 23.54 25.41 -5.56
N ASN A 556 24.61 24.61 -5.70
CA ASN A 556 25.56 24.34 -4.64
C ASN A 556 26.88 25.11 -4.84
N ASP A 557 26.81 26.44 -4.71
CA ASP A 557 27.98 27.34 -4.81
C ASP A 557 29.05 27.06 -3.73
N ALA A 558 28.66 26.42 -2.62
CA ALA A 558 29.51 26.13 -1.47
C ALA A 558 30.43 24.90 -1.64
N GLY A 559 30.25 24.12 -2.69
CA GLY A 559 31.12 22.98 -3.05
C GLY A 559 30.99 21.73 -2.17
N SER A 560 30.42 21.81 -0.97
CA SER A 560 30.20 20.64 -0.08
C SER A 560 28.75 20.53 0.40
N LEU A 561 28.13 19.37 0.16
CA LEU A 561 26.79 19.01 0.63
C LEU A 561 26.68 18.95 2.17
N GLU A 562 27.80 18.82 2.88
CA GLU A 562 27.82 18.70 4.35
C GLU A 562 27.52 20.02 5.07
N GLN A 563 27.65 21.16 4.38
CA GLN A 563 27.49 22.49 4.96
C GLN A 563 26.15 23.13 4.62
N ILE A 564 25.29 22.42 3.89
CA ILE A 564 24.02 22.94 3.40
C ILE A 564 22.90 22.60 4.40
N ASP A 565 22.04 23.57 4.69
CA ASP A 565 20.75 23.28 5.30
C ASP A 565 19.87 22.55 4.27
N LEU A 566 19.79 21.23 4.40
CA LEU A 566 19.02 20.36 3.50
C LEU A 566 17.58 20.79 3.35
N ARG A 567 16.95 21.36 4.38
CA ARG A 567 15.55 21.80 4.32
C ARG A 567 15.41 23.00 3.41
N GLN A 568 16.30 23.98 3.54
CA GLN A 568 16.32 25.18 2.68
C GLN A 568 16.67 24.82 1.25
N PHE A 569 17.66 23.95 1.05
CA PHE A 569 18.06 23.50 -0.27
C PHE A 569 16.94 22.75 -1.00
N ARG A 570 16.21 21.90 -0.28
CA ARG A 570 15.01 21.23 -0.81
C ARG A 570 13.96 22.23 -1.27
N MET A 571 13.71 23.29 -0.50
CA MET A 571 12.75 24.34 -0.89
C MET A 571 13.17 25.10 -2.16
N GLN A 572 14.47 25.30 -2.36
CA GLN A 572 14.99 25.90 -3.61
C GLN A 572 14.72 24.99 -4.81
N LEU A 573 14.93 23.68 -4.67
CA LEU A 573 14.60 22.71 -5.72
C LEU A 573 13.11 22.66 -6.03
N LEU A 574 12.26 22.70 -5.00
CA LEU A 574 10.81 22.63 -5.15
C LEU A 574 10.22 23.85 -5.89
N THR A 575 10.83 25.03 -5.69
CA THR A 575 10.38 26.30 -6.28
C THR A 575 11.06 26.62 -7.62
N SER A 576 11.97 25.77 -8.07
CA SER A 576 12.72 25.98 -9.30
C SER A 576 11.86 25.84 -10.57
N SER A 577 12.15 26.68 -11.56
CA SER A 577 11.63 26.57 -12.93
C SER A 577 12.50 25.71 -13.85
N VAL A 578 13.65 25.23 -13.37
CA VAL A 578 14.58 24.39 -14.15
C VAL A 578 14.05 22.95 -14.20
N LYS A 579 13.84 22.42 -15.41
CA LYS A 579 13.22 21.11 -15.65
C LYS A 579 13.96 19.96 -14.94
N GLU A 580 15.29 20.00 -14.94
CA GLU A 580 16.14 19.01 -14.28
C GLU A 580 15.94 19.03 -12.76
N GLN A 581 15.76 20.20 -12.17
CA GLN A 581 15.51 20.37 -10.73
C GLN A 581 14.10 19.94 -10.36
N GLN A 582 13.11 20.26 -11.21
CA GLN A 582 11.73 19.79 -11.04
C GLN A 582 11.61 18.27 -11.11
N ARG A 583 12.46 17.58 -11.89
CA ARG A 583 12.49 16.11 -11.89
C ARG A 583 12.93 15.55 -10.54
N ILE A 584 13.90 16.17 -9.88
CA ILE A 584 14.38 15.74 -8.56
C ILE A 584 13.24 15.79 -7.53
N SER A 585 12.40 16.82 -7.57
CA SER A 585 11.27 16.96 -6.64
C SER A 585 10.13 15.96 -6.87
N THR A 586 10.18 15.16 -7.93
CA THR A 586 9.24 14.04 -8.17
C THR A 586 9.72 12.71 -7.60
N LEU A 587 10.98 12.62 -7.17
CA LEU A 587 11.55 11.37 -6.67
C LEU A 587 10.98 11.03 -5.28
N PRO A 588 10.62 9.76 -4.99
CA PRO A 588 10.07 9.36 -3.70
C PRO A 588 10.95 9.74 -2.50
N GLU A 589 12.27 9.62 -2.66
CA GLU A 589 13.26 9.94 -1.63
C GLU A 589 13.25 11.42 -1.24
N PHE A 590 12.77 12.31 -2.10
CA PHE A 590 12.72 13.76 -1.89
C PHE A 590 11.87 14.18 -0.68
N PHE A 591 10.93 13.34 -0.24
CA PHE A 591 9.90 13.71 0.75
C PHE A 591 10.23 13.32 2.19
N SER A 592 11.43 12.80 2.47
CA SER A 592 11.91 12.54 3.84
C SER A 592 13.30 13.12 4.04
N TYR A 593 13.69 13.43 5.27
CA TYR A 593 15.02 13.97 5.53
C TYR A 593 16.13 12.98 5.18
N SER A 594 16.05 11.73 5.66
CA SER A 594 17.09 10.74 5.37
C SER A 594 17.06 10.31 3.91
N GLY A 595 15.88 10.20 3.29
CA GLY A 595 15.75 9.93 1.87
C GLY A 595 16.39 11.01 1.00
N PHE A 596 16.08 12.29 1.26
CA PHE A 596 16.63 13.40 0.48
C PHE A 596 18.14 13.54 0.69
N LYS A 597 18.61 13.33 1.92
CA LYS A 597 20.03 13.26 2.22
C LYS A 597 20.73 12.13 1.44
N LYS A 598 20.17 10.92 1.46
CA LYS A 598 20.69 9.77 0.72
C LYS A 598 20.74 10.07 -0.79
N LEU A 599 19.67 10.63 -1.35
CA LEU A 599 19.59 11.01 -2.75
C LEU A 599 20.74 11.94 -3.19
N LEU A 600 21.12 12.91 -2.34
CA LEU A 600 22.23 13.83 -2.64
C LEU A 600 23.62 13.23 -2.40
N GLN A 601 23.72 12.24 -1.51
CA GLN A 601 24.98 11.65 -1.04
C GLN A 601 25.27 10.27 -1.64
N GLU A 602 24.39 9.72 -2.48
CA GLU A 602 24.53 8.39 -3.08
C GLU A 602 25.89 8.31 -3.81
N PRO A 603 26.79 7.39 -3.42
CA PRO A 603 28.15 7.35 -3.95
C PRO A 603 28.18 6.85 -5.39
N MET A 604 29.12 7.39 -6.17
CA MET A 604 29.48 6.85 -7.49
C MET A 604 30.49 5.72 -7.25
N THR A 605 30.09 4.48 -7.55
CA THR A 605 30.95 3.30 -7.37
C THR A 605 31.80 3.03 -8.61
N GLY A 606 31.44 3.64 -9.74
CA GLY A 606 32.07 3.39 -11.04
C GLY A 606 31.67 2.05 -11.66
N LEU A 607 30.81 1.27 -10.98
CA LEU A 607 30.30 -0.01 -11.46
C LEU A 607 29.21 0.25 -12.52
N ASN A 608 29.46 -0.19 -13.76
CA ASN A 608 28.47 -0.07 -14.84
C ASN A 608 27.95 -1.46 -15.27
N LEU A 609 26.97 -1.47 -16.18
CA LEU A 609 26.33 -2.71 -16.66
C LEU A 609 27.30 -3.69 -17.36
N ARG A 610 28.44 -3.21 -17.88
CA ARG A 610 29.48 -4.08 -18.44
C ARG A 610 30.25 -4.82 -17.35
N ASP A 611 30.58 -4.12 -16.28
CA ASP A 611 31.25 -4.73 -15.12
C ASP A 611 30.32 -5.74 -14.46
N LEU A 612 29.04 -5.40 -14.32
CA LEU A 612 28.00 -6.33 -13.86
C LEU A 612 27.97 -7.60 -14.73
N GLN A 613 27.97 -7.46 -16.06
CA GLN A 613 27.99 -8.62 -16.96
C GLN A 613 29.21 -9.52 -16.72
N SER A 614 30.40 -8.94 -16.48
CA SER A 614 31.62 -9.70 -16.15
C SER A 614 31.46 -10.46 -14.84
N ILE A 615 31.00 -9.78 -13.79
CA ILE A 615 30.83 -10.37 -12.46
C ILE A 615 29.81 -11.52 -12.49
N LEU A 616 28.67 -11.34 -13.17
CA LEU A 616 27.66 -12.39 -13.31
C LEU A 616 28.21 -13.61 -14.04
N SER A 617 28.98 -13.39 -15.11
CA SER A 617 29.62 -14.47 -15.87
C SER A 617 30.65 -15.23 -15.04
N GLU A 618 31.47 -14.52 -14.26
CA GLU A 618 32.47 -15.12 -13.36
C GLU A 618 31.86 -15.97 -12.24
N LEU A 619 30.68 -15.57 -11.75
CA LEU A 619 29.96 -16.27 -10.69
C LEU A 619 29.02 -17.37 -11.19
N GLY A 620 28.87 -17.52 -12.51
CA GLY A 620 27.95 -18.48 -13.13
C GLY A 620 26.48 -18.13 -12.90
N LEU A 621 26.14 -16.84 -12.96
CA LEU A 621 24.79 -16.32 -12.81
C LEU A 621 24.28 -15.81 -14.16
N GLU A 622 23.06 -16.17 -14.52
CA GLU A 622 22.35 -15.60 -15.66
C GLU A 622 21.44 -14.45 -15.24
N PHE A 623 21.37 -13.43 -16.10
CA PHE A 623 20.51 -12.26 -15.93
C PHE A 623 19.14 -12.52 -16.53
N LEU A 624 18.08 -12.34 -15.74
CA LEU A 624 16.70 -12.60 -16.14
C LEU A 624 15.96 -11.33 -16.61
N GLY A 625 16.41 -10.16 -16.19
CA GLY A 625 15.80 -8.89 -16.57
C GLY A 625 15.79 -7.86 -15.44
N PHE A 626 15.46 -6.63 -15.81
CA PHE A 626 15.21 -5.53 -14.88
C PHE A 626 13.77 -5.53 -14.38
N GLU A 627 13.56 -4.98 -13.19
CA GLU A 627 12.25 -4.65 -12.62
C GLU A 627 12.21 -3.12 -12.40
N PHE A 628 11.15 -2.47 -12.90
CA PHE A 628 10.96 -1.02 -12.73
C PHE A 628 9.56 -0.70 -12.17
N PRO A 629 9.40 0.39 -11.40
CA PRO A 629 8.08 0.86 -10.95
C PRO A 629 7.09 1.14 -12.11
N HIS A 630 7.61 1.51 -13.28
CA HIS A 630 6.86 1.71 -14.52
C HIS A 630 7.37 0.80 -15.63
N TYR A 631 7.57 -0.48 -15.30
CA TYR A 631 8.20 -1.47 -16.16
C TYR A 631 7.67 -1.46 -17.59
N VAL A 632 6.35 -1.56 -17.78
CA VAL A 632 5.73 -1.63 -19.12
C VAL A 632 6.14 -0.43 -19.99
N ALA A 633 6.08 0.79 -19.47
CA ALA A 633 6.41 1.99 -20.24
C ALA A 633 7.91 2.06 -20.59
N ILE A 634 8.80 1.79 -19.62
CA ILE A 634 10.25 1.83 -19.85
C ILE A 634 10.67 0.69 -20.81
N PHE A 635 10.04 -0.47 -20.68
CA PHE A 635 10.30 -1.61 -21.54
C PHE A 635 9.79 -1.37 -22.97
N GLU A 636 8.61 -0.78 -23.13
CA GLU A 636 8.10 -0.36 -24.45
C GLU A 636 9.02 0.67 -25.11
N ASP A 637 9.50 1.67 -24.36
CA ASP A 637 10.48 2.65 -24.84
C ASP A 637 11.79 1.97 -25.27
N TYR A 638 12.26 0.98 -24.51
CA TYR A 638 13.43 0.17 -24.83
C TYR A 638 13.23 -0.66 -26.12
N GLN A 639 12.10 -1.35 -26.25
CA GLN A 639 11.75 -2.14 -27.45
C GLN A 639 11.63 -1.26 -28.69
N ALA A 640 10.98 -0.10 -28.57
CA ALA A 640 10.87 0.88 -29.65
C ALA A 640 12.25 1.43 -30.05
N TRP A 641 13.12 1.70 -29.07
CA TRP A 641 14.48 2.17 -29.30
C TRP A 641 15.33 1.14 -30.05
N ILE A 642 15.29 -0.15 -29.70
CA ILE A 642 16.01 -1.20 -30.43
C ILE A 642 15.48 -1.36 -31.85
N SER A 643 14.16 -1.44 -32.00
CA SER A 643 13.48 -1.63 -33.28
C SER A 643 13.76 -0.51 -34.28
N SER A 644 14.10 0.69 -33.79
CA SER A 644 14.43 1.85 -34.63
C SER A 644 15.81 1.77 -35.32
N GLY A 645 16.62 0.73 -35.06
CA GLY A 645 17.88 0.48 -35.75
C GLY A 645 19.06 1.37 -35.33
N PHE A 646 18.84 2.26 -34.35
CA PHE A 646 19.90 3.14 -33.81
C PHE A 646 21.04 2.40 -33.08
N ALA A 647 20.89 1.09 -32.82
CA ALA A 647 21.93 0.23 -32.27
C ALA A 647 22.99 -0.23 -33.29
N GLY A 648 22.84 0.08 -34.58
CA GLY A 648 23.79 -0.28 -35.64
C GLY A 648 23.74 -1.76 -36.08
N VAL A 649 22.94 -2.58 -35.40
CA VAL A 649 22.53 -3.95 -35.74
C VAL A 649 21.11 -4.11 -35.16
N VAL A 650 20.17 -4.67 -35.93
CA VAL A 650 18.86 -5.09 -35.38
C VAL A 650 19.11 -6.45 -34.70
N ASP A 651 19.58 -6.43 -33.46
CA ASP A 651 19.58 -7.61 -32.60
C ASP A 651 18.29 -7.56 -31.79
N GLU A 652 17.43 -8.55 -31.96
CA GLU A 652 16.19 -8.69 -31.18
C GLU A 652 16.54 -8.99 -29.71
N ASP A 653 15.88 -8.29 -28.77
CA ASP A 653 15.95 -8.59 -27.34
C ASP A 653 14.52 -8.56 -26.73
N PRO A 654 13.64 -9.48 -27.16
CA PRO A 654 12.22 -9.45 -26.81
C PRO A 654 11.95 -9.63 -25.31
N HIS A 655 12.93 -10.15 -24.56
CA HIS A 655 12.84 -10.36 -23.12
C HIS A 655 13.65 -9.36 -22.29
N GLY A 656 14.43 -8.48 -22.92
CA GLY A 656 15.22 -7.46 -22.22
C GLY A 656 16.39 -8.02 -21.41
N VAL A 657 17.02 -9.10 -21.86
CA VAL A 657 18.12 -9.77 -21.14
C VAL A 657 19.51 -9.31 -21.59
N ASN A 658 19.60 -8.43 -22.59
CA ASN A 658 20.88 -7.96 -23.12
C ASN A 658 21.41 -6.73 -22.37
N LEU A 659 22.25 -6.94 -21.36
CA LEU A 659 22.88 -5.87 -20.57
C LEU A 659 23.65 -4.83 -21.40
N ASN A 660 24.21 -5.20 -22.56
CA ASN A 660 24.91 -4.24 -23.43
C ASN A 660 23.96 -3.31 -24.17
N GLN A 661 22.76 -3.78 -24.53
CA GLN A 661 21.73 -2.93 -25.13
C GLN A 661 21.15 -1.98 -24.06
N TRP A 662 20.87 -2.48 -22.86
CA TRP A 662 20.46 -1.65 -21.72
C TRP A 662 21.47 -0.56 -21.38
N ARG A 663 22.77 -0.86 -21.39
CA ARG A 663 23.82 0.16 -21.20
C ARG A 663 23.73 1.29 -22.22
N ARG A 664 23.55 0.96 -23.51
CA ARG A 664 23.42 1.97 -24.57
C ARG A 664 22.14 2.78 -24.43
N PHE A 665 21.05 2.15 -24.01
CA PHE A 665 19.79 2.82 -23.72
C PHE A 665 19.92 3.78 -22.53
N GLU A 666 20.56 3.35 -21.44
CA GLU A 666 20.92 4.18 -20.27
C GLU A 666 21.74 5.41 -20.66
N GLU A 667 22.80 5.23 -21.47
CA GLU A 667 23.65 6.35 -21.94
C GLU A 667 22.85 7.41 -22.71
N LYS A 668 21.77 7.03 -23.40
CA LYS A 668 20.89 7.93 -24.14
C LYS A 668 19.76 8.52 -23.30
N HIS A 669 19.29 7.76 -22.31
CA HIS A 669 18.13 8.11 -21.49
C HIS A 669 18.45 8.07 -19.97
N PRO A 670 19.51 8.76 -19.49
CA PRO A 670 20.00 8.59 -18.11
C PRO A 670 18.97 8.98 -17.04
N HIS A 671 18.08 9.92 -17.37
CA HIS A 671 17.03 10.39 -16.46
C HIS A 671 16.00 9.30 -16.09
N LEU A 672 15.80 8.28 -16.94
CA LEU A 672 14.91 7.14 -16.64
C LEU A 672 15.48 6.24 -15.53
N PHE A 673 16.76 6.37 -15.21
CA PHE A 673 17.50 5.48 -14.31
C PHE A 673 17.98 6.17 -13.04
N THR A 674 17.46 7.36 -12.73
CA THR A 674 17.86 8.15 -11.55
C THR A 674 17.63 7.43 -10.22
N SER A 675 16.66 6.52 -10.15
CA SER A 675 16.40 5.66 -8.99
C SER A 675 17.24 4.36 -8.98
N GLY A 676 18.06 4.13 -10.00
CA GLY A 676 18.78 2.87 -10.20
C GLY A 676 17.90 1.75 -10.79
N TYR A 677 18.45 0.54 -10.76
CA TYR A 677 17.87 -0.68 -11.33
C TYR A 677 17.62 -1.69 -10.22
N GLU A 678 16.45 -2.30 -10.19
CA GLU A 678 16.28 -3.62 -9.58
C GLU A 678 16.37 -4.67 -10.68
N PHE A 679 16.99 -5.81 -10.41
CA PHE A 679 17.12 -6.88 -11.39
C PHE A 679 17.20 -8.25 -10.75
N TRP A 680 16.90 -9.26 -11.57
CA TRP A 680 16.86 -10.64 -11.15
C TRP A 680 17.93 -11.46 -11.85
N VAL A 681 18.52 -12.38 -11.11
CA VAL A 681 19.49 -13.35 -11.61
C VAL A 681 19.22 -14.73 -11.02
N ARG A 682 19.72 -15.77 -11.67
CA ARG A 682 19.72 -17.15 -11.13
C ARG A 682 20.99 -17.90 -11.52
N PRO A 683 21.33 -19.02 -10.89
CA PRO A 683 22.45 -19.85 -11.35
C PRO A 683 22.21 -20.38 -12.76
N ILE A 684 23.27 -20.40 -13.58
CA ILE A 684 23.22 -21.04 -14.90
C ILE A 684 23.00 -22.54 -14.69
N GLN A 685 21.94 -23.08 -15.27
CA GLN A 685 21.70 -24.52 -15.26
C GLN A 685 22.67 -25.20 -16.21
N VAL A 686 23.63 -25.96 -15.65
CA VAL A 686 24.45 -26.88 -16.43
C VAL A 686 23.62 -28.13 -16.64
N ASN A 687 23.12 -28.32 -17.86
CA ASN A 687 22.54 -29.61 -18.25
C ASN A 687 23.66 -30.66 -18.21
N ASP A 688 23.61 -31.56 -17.24
CA ASP A 688 24.46 -32.77 -17.20
C ASP A 688 24.15 -33.74 -18.34
#